data_AF-A0A3S1C3B0-F1
#
_entry.id   AF-A0A3S1C3B0-F1
#
_cell.length_a   1.000
_cell.length_b   1.000
_cell.length_c   1.000
_cell.angle_alpha   90.00
_cell.angle_beta   90.00
_cell.angle_gamma   90.00
#
_symmetry.space_group_name_H-M   'P 1'
#
loop_
_entity.id
_entity.type
_entity.pdbx_description
1 polymer ?
#
loop_
_entity_poly.entity_id
_entity_poly.type
_entity_poly.pdbx_seq_one_letter_code
_entity_poly.pdbx_strand_id
1 'polypeptide(L)'
;MAGMVEETAFHGTWKITECVSVTGVVEITGIEGTEFVLDENGDVNWEVQDEAEPLPLFSCETYEVLSAAGKLPMALKFIGTYGGQGVEFAVDFSANHMLLSYDNCCMLQCKKILPGSRREDAPYQFLGALEQSYFSDIVLRTDTRKEFKAHSIILGLSAPDLDWTASVPPLTGLPEDVIQTTLHYLYAECLPQGLTEATAKRCVKMVGKLRSLTKFGQLCETFLKNTALTQQIKTLVSDMHACADRINDLFGGPMTEERKEEVALEGSMWSNPAKLCYTVRQALREEAIACAKFIIMCDLFSKRKYELSKQERHDIMKYVKSRIPVFLNQMMTLMTTVMTHLQSLTLSQRADIAAYLVPEMETILDTMSRFAVETKSALEQAIISSNEKVNSEKMDKSDRHKWGIGDSLGRTLKHALHLKELKKLKHFHEKTSACFVHLKKERSHFTMKSQADKVRCVSRSLKHLVDELPSLLIRLRELTSALDQKVTWKEWKYIFKMATSKVSWGLSKVQSNKPSLQPMIKEMCDIVRSDQFNASLVTLGLVEPGENPGSPTSSSLSSMATSINNTPSCAAAPLPSSVPPGKESTSSTVANSKATRYAQLSCVESLCVSPCASNSCSAKRCLDLFRSATNTDMVFEVICPPDVDGGDIIIDHITGQEAGETEGAVGGTNNSANSASTAEGEEVEVEVHEIKAHRVIVAARCDWFRRALLSGMKEAIDRKIVVHDTNPDLFRRFLEALYAGHLDTRGLNDEMLADMMTLCDRYEMDDLKHLCEQELKLHLNEINALYLLNLADHLNSRGLKDAALSFIGKHRDLTSSDVYQELPDHLKDEILEAIVWQGLDIRSHLRRDRQEGTPSSTSSMSEVDELVNNLDIVQDRGLEISSSSSSDELAFMGDAAQLNSCIDELAIIVGDDVPREELVRIALAADYDVNRALNFFYST
;
A
#
# COMPACT_ATOMS: atom_id res chain seq x y z
N MET A 1 -12.35 -9.46 -26.81
CA MET A 1 -12.30 -8.83 -25.48
C MET A 1 -12.72 -9.82 -24.38
N ALA A 2 -12.10 -11.00 -24.32
CA ALA A 2 -12.51 -12.08 -23.40
C ALA A 2 -11.36 -12.47 -22.46
N GLY A 3 -10.78 -11.48 -21.76
CA GLY A 3 -9.62 -11.67 -20.90
C GLY A 3 -9.47 -10.67 -19.74
N MET A 4 -10.51 -9.90 -19.44
CA MET A 4 -10.51 -8.89 -18.35
C MET A 4 -11.38 -9.27 -17.14
N VAL A 5 -12.04 -10.44 -17.16
CA VAL A 5 -13.04 -10.82 -16.15
C VAL A 5 -12.47 -11.65 -14.99
N GLU A 6 -11.24 -12.18 -15.10
CA GLU A 6 -10.65 -13.07 -14.07
C GLU A 6 -9.79 -12.35 -13.01
N GLU A 7 -9.11 -11.24 -13.31
CA GLU A 7 -8.21 -10.59 -12.32
C GLU A 7 -8.97 -9.86 -11.20
N THR A 8 -10.07 -9.17 -11.53
CA THR A 8 -10.85 -8.35 -10.57
C THR A 8 -11.49 -9.17 -9.46
N ALA A 9 -11.74 -10.46 -9.70
CA ALA A 9 -12.30 -11.39 -8.71
C ALA A 9 -11.40 -11.51 -7.45
N PHE A 10 -10.08 -11.45 -7.64
CA PHE A 10 -9.09 -11.52 -6.58
C PHE A 10 -8.94 -10.22 -5.78
N HIS A 11 -9.37 -9.07 -6.30
CA HIS A 11 -9.18 -7.77 -5.65
C HIS A 11 -9.97 -7.66 -4.34
N GLY A 12 -9.38 -7.02 -3.33
CA GLY A 12 -10.00 -6.78 -2.02
C GLY A 12 -9.23 -7.41 -0.85
N THR A 13 -9.85 -7.38 0.33
CA THR A 13 -9.28 -7.89 1.58
C THR A 13 -9.67 -9.35 1.80
N TRP A 14 -8.70 -10.16 2.19
CA TRP A 14 -8.83 -11.60 2.44
C TRP A 14 -8.31 -11.94 3.83
N LYS A 15 -9.03 -12.78 4.57
CA LYS A 15 -8.64 -13.29 5.89
C LYS A 15 -8.29 -14.76 5.80
N ILE A 16 -7.11 -15.16 6.28
CA ILE A 16 -6.76 -16.58 6.43
C ILE A 16 -7.66 -17.13 7.55
N THR A 17 -8.54 -18.08 7.25
CA THR A 17 -9.42 -18.70 8.25
C THR A 17 -8.83 -19.97 8.83
N GLU A 18 -8.05 -20.71 8.03
CA GLU A 18 -7.56 -22.04 8.40
C GLU A 18 -6.27 -22.38 7.65
N CYS A 19 -5.34 -23.04 8.35
CA CYS A 19 -4.13 -23.63 7.76
C CYS A 19 -4.17 -25.15 7.89
N VAL A 20 -4.15 -25.85 6.76
CA VAL A 20 -4.17 -27.33 6.71
C VAL A 20 -2.84 -27.83 6.17
N SER A 21 -2.20 -28.75 6.89
CA SER A 21 -0.94 -29.35 6.44
C SER A 21 -1.16 -30.62 5.61
N VAL A 22 -0.08 -31.13 5.02
CA VAL A 22 -0.08 -32.24 4.04
C VAL A 22 -0.66 -33.55 4.62
N THR A 23 -0.73 -33.69 5.94
CA THR A 23 -1.31 -34.85 6.63
C THR A 23 -2.84 -34.80 6.71
N GLY A 24 -3.48 -33.71 6.26
CA GLY A 24 -4.92 -33.49 6.41
C GLY A 24 -5.32 -33.09 7.83
N VAL A 25 -4.36 -32.73 8.68
CA VAL A 25 -4.60 -32.22 10.03
C VAL A 25 -4.74 -30.69 9.95
N VAL A 26 -5.79 -30.18 10.60
CA VAL A 26 -5.96 -28.74 10.86
C VAL A 26 -4.93 -28.34 11.91
N GLU A 27 -3.99 -27.49 11.53
CA GLU A 27 -2.93 -27.03 12.43
C GLU A 27 -3.29 -25.63 12.93
N ILE A 28 -3.41 -25.45 14.25
CA ILE A 28 -3.53 -24.12 14.84
C ILE A 28 -2.11 -23.52 14.82
N THR A 29 -1.83 -22.68 13.83
CA THR A 29 -0.49 -22.15 13.57
C THR A 29 -0.27 -20.72 14.06
N GLY A 30 -1.32 -20.06 14.54
CA GLY A 30 -1.30 -18.67 14.99
C GLY A 30 -1.35 -17.67 13.83
N ILE A 31 -1.44 -18.14 12.58
CA ILE A 31 -1.63 -17.27 11.40
C ILE A 31 -3.12 -17.11 11.06
N GLU A 32 -3.99 -17.92 11.67
CA GLU A 32 -5.43 -17.86 11.51
C GLU A 32 -5.94 -16.49 11.99
N GLY A 33 -6.65 -15.79 11.11
CA GLY A 33 -7.07 -14.42 11.31
C GLY A 33 -6.06 -13.36 10.86
N THR A 34 -4.93 -13.72 10.26
CA THR A 34 -4.09 -12.79 9.47
C THR A 34 -4.87 -12.34 8.24
N GLU A 35 -4.85 -11.03 7.96
CA GLU A 35 -5.54 -10.44 6.82
C GLU A 35 -4.53 -9.96 5.76
N PHE A 36 -4.94 -9.91 4.50
CA PHE A 36 -4.14 -9.35 3.42
C PHE A 36 -5.00 -8.69 2.34
N VAL A 37 -4.50 -7.59 1.78
CA VAL A 37 -5.18 -6.82 0.74
C VAL A 37 -4.47 -7.07 -0.58
N LEU A 38 -5.22 -7.53 -1.59
CA LEU A 38 -4.78 -7.61 -2.98
C LEU A 38 -5.27 -6.37 -3.73
N ASP A 39 -4.35 -5.46 -4.08
CA ASP A 39 -4.68 -4.22 -4.80
C ASP A 39 -4.60 -4.37 -6.33
N GLU A 40 -5.37 -3.57 -7.07
CA GLU A 40 -5.44 -3.66 -8.54
C GLU A 40 -4.11 -3.37 -9.23
N ASN A 41 -3.19 -2.71 -8.52
CA ASN A 41 -1.84 -2.43 -8.99
C ASN A 41 -0.90 -3.64 -8.84
N GLY A 42 -1.36 -4.76 -8.27
CA GLY A 42 -0.57 -5.96 -8.02
C GLY A 42 0.33 -5.89 -6.78
N ASP A 43 0.10 -4.98 -5.83
CA ASP A 43 0.74 -5.02 -4.52
C ASP A 43 -0.06 -5.89 -3.52
N VAL A 44 0.64 -6.39 -2.51
CA VAL A 44 0.06 -7.11 -1.36
C VAL A 44 0.47 -6.41 -0.08
N ASN A 45 -0.51 -6.10 0.78
CA ASN A 45 -0.29 -5.66 2.15
C ASN A 45 -0.73 -6.78 3.11
N TRP A 46 0.04 -7.07 4.16
CA TRP A 46 -0.31 -8.07 5.18
C TRP A 46 -0.58 -7.40 6.53
N GLU A 47 -1.70 -7.74 7.14
CA GLU A 47 -2.06 -7.36 8.51
C GLU A 47 -1.93 -8.60 9.39
N VAL A 48 -0.71 -8.79 9.89
CA VAL A 48 -0.26 -9.98 10.63
C VAL A 48 -0.49 -9.76 12.13
N GLN A 49 -1.13 -10.71 12.80
CA GLN A 49 -1.39 -10.61 14.23
C GLN A 49 -0.10 -10.64 15.07
N ASP A 50 -0.08 -9.96 16.22
CA ASP A 50 1.10 -9.87 17.10
C ASP A 50 1.60 -11.24 17.59
N GLU A 51 0.70 -12.22 17.70
CA GLU A 51 0.98 -13.60 18.14
C GLU A 51 1.41 -14.53 16.98
N ALA A 52 1.31 -14.07 15.73
CA ALA A 52 1.52 -14.91 14.55
C ALA A 52 3.01 -15.21 14.26
N GLU A 53 3.27 -16.43 13.82
CA GLU A 53 4.63 -16.90 13.58
C GLU A 53 5.29 -16.32 12.31
N PRO A 54 6.62 -16.13 12.31
CA PRO A 54 7.37 -15.46 11.24
C PRO A 54 7.47 -16.28 9.93
N LEU A 55 6.44 -16.24 9.08
CA LEU A 55 6.46 -16.91 7.77
C LEU A 55 7.18 -16.10 6.66
N PRO A 56 7.95 -16.75 5.77
CA PRO A 56 8.52 -16.13 4.58
C PRO A 56 7.49 -15.43 3.67
N LEU A 57 6.24 -15.91 3.66
CA LEU A 57 5.14 -15.38 2.86
C LEU A 57 4.81 -13.92 3.19
N PHE A 58 4.83 -13.54 4.47
CA PHE A 58 4.51 -12.17 4.89
C PHE A 58 5.54 -11.15 4.35
N SER A 59 6.72 -11.60 3.90
CA SER A 59 7.71 -10.71 3.25
C SER A 59 7.36 -10.35 1.79
N CYS A 60 6.23 -10.85 1.28
CA CYS A 60 5.75 -10.63 -0.08
C CYS A 60 4.99 -9.30 -0.22
N GLU A 61 5.37 -8.49 -1.20
CA GLU A 61 4.78 -7.14 -1.42
C GLU A 61 4.04 -7.00 -2.74
N THR A 62 4.12 -8.00 -3.62
CA THR A 62 3.51 -7.99 -4.94
C THR A 62 3.02 -9.37 -5.29
N TYR A 63 1.91 -9.45 -6.02
CA TYR A 63 1.38 -10.67 -6.59
C TYR A 63 1.26 -10.57 -8.11
N GLU A 64 1.28 -11.73 -8.76
CA GLU A 64 1.00 -11.91 -10.18
C GLU A 64 -0.01 -13.05 -10.32
N VAL A 65 -1.05 -12.85 -11.12
CA VAL A 65 -2.01 -13.90 -11.50
C VAL A 65 -1.49 -14.56 -12.77
N LEU A 66 -1.12 -15.83 -12.68
CA LEU A 66 -0.67 -16.62 -13.82
C LEU A 66 -1.86 -17.42 -14.39
N SER A 67 -2.48 -16.88 -15.44
CA SER A 67 -3.46 -17.61 -16.25
C SER A 67 -2.76 -18.30 -17.42
N ALA A 68 -2.61 -19.62 -17.34
CA ALA A 68 -1.96 -20.43 -18.36
C ALA A 68 -2.91 -20.72 -19.53
N ALA A 69 -3.06 -19.76 -20.45
CA ALA A 69 -3.65 -19.93 -21.79
C ALA A 69 -4.87 -20.87 -21.86
N GLY A 70 -5.89 -20.60 -21.03
CA GLY A 70 -7.17 -21.32 -21.05
C GLY A 70 -7.20 -22.67 -20.32
N LYS A 71 -6.29 -22.94 -19.37
CA LYS A 71 -6.41 -24.08 -18.44
C LYS A 71 -6.17 -23.70 -16.98
N LEU A 72 -7.13 -24.12 -16.15
CA LEU A 72 -6.99 -24.25 -14.69
C LEU A 72 -5.89 -25.27 -14.33
N PRO A 73 -5.27 -25.15 -13.13
CA PRO A 73 -5.54 -24.13 -12.11
C PRO A 73 -4.87 -22.79 -12.42
N MET A 74 -5.52 -21.68 -12.02
CA MET A 74 -4.84 -20.39 -11.92
C MET A 74 -3.80 -20.45 -10.79
N ALA A 75 -2.69 -19.74 -10.93
CA ALA A 75 -1.68 -19.64 -9.88
C ALA A 75 -1.49 -18.19 -9.41
N LEU A 76 -1.51 -17.97 -8.09
CA LEU A 76 -1.16 -16.70 -7.46
C LEU A 76 0.29 -16.77 -6.99
N LYS A 77 1.10 -15.88 -7.54
CA LYS A 77 2.54 -15.84 -7.29
C LYS A 77 2.91 -14.61 -6.48
N PHE A 78 3.03 -14.82 -5.17
CA PHE A 78 3.46 -13.82 -4.22
C PHE A 78 4.98 -13.68 -4.26
N ILE A 79 5.52 -12.46 -4.36
CA ILE A 79 6.96 -12.21 -4.44
C ILE A 79 7.43 -11.42 -3.23
N GLY A 80 8.33 -12.04 -2.47
CA GLY A 80 8.93 -11.48 -1.26
C GLY A 80 10.44 -11.58 -1.26
N THR A 81 11.05 -10.95 -0.27
CA THR A 81 12.52 -10.83 -0.17
C THR A 81 13.21 -12.08 0.39
N TYR A 82 12.50 -13.16 0.69
CA TYR A 82 13.14 -14.40 1.14
C TYR A 82 13.91 -15.09 0.00
N GLY A 83 15.19 -14.70 -0.14
CA GLY A 83 16.14 -15.31 -1.09
C GLY A 83 15.84 -15.05 -2.57
N GLY A 84 15.12 -13.98 -2.91
CA GLY A 84 14.77 -13.65 -4.30
C GLY A 84 13.84 -14.67 -4.98
N GLN A 85 13.04 -15.40 -4.20
CA GLN A 85 12.08 -16.38 -4.69
C GLN A 85 10.63 -15.91 -4.45
N GLY A 86 9.79 -16.05 -5.46
CA GLY A 86 8.35 -16.00 -5.27
C GLY A 86 7.82 -17.31 -4.68
N VAL A 87 6.82 -17.19 -3.82
CA VAL A 87 5.97 -18.27 -3.33
C VAL A 87 4.79 -18.36 -4.29
N GLU A 88 4.68 -19.49 -4.99
CA GLU A 88 3.68 -19.71 -6.04
C GLU A 88 2.65 -20.71 -5.52
N PHE A 89 1.43 -20.25 -5.30
CA PHE A 89 0.31 -21.09 -4.87
C PHE A 89 -0.54 -21.44 -6.08
N ALA A 90 -0.90 -22.72 -6.20
CA ALA A 90 -2.06 -23.11 -7.00
C ALA A 90 -3.32 -22.60 -6.30
N VAL A 91 -4.26 -22.05 -7.05
CA VAL A 91 -5.45 -21.40 -6.50
C VAL A 91 -6.69 -22.12 -6.96
N ASP A 92 -7.52 -22.49 -5.99
CA ASP A 92 -8.95 -22.75 -6.23
C ASP A 92 -9.74 -21.55 -5.70
N PHE A 93 -10.73 -21.07 -6.46
CA PHE A 93 -11.36 -19.78 -6.24
C PHE A 93 -12.88 -19.86 -6.40
N SER A 94 -13.57 -19.27 -5.44
CA SER A 94 -15.02 -19.02 -5.45
C SER A 94 -15.27 -17.59 -4.95
N ALA A 95 -16.46 -17.03 -5.23
CA ALA A 95 -16.79 -15.62 -4.99
C ALA A 95 -16.31 -15.04 -3.64
N ASN A 96 -16.47 -15.81 -2.54
CA ASN A 96 -16.10 -15.39 -1.19
C ASN A 96 -15.00 -16.24 -0.52
N HIS A 97 -14.47 -17.28 -1.18
CA HIS A 97 -13.44 -18.16 -0.61
C HIS A 97 -12.36 -18.50 -1.64
N MET A 98 -11.11 -18.42 -1.21
CA MET A 98 -9.91 -18.71 -2.00
C MET A 98 -9.04 -19.72 -1.24
N LEU A 99 -8.69 -20.82 -1.90
CA LEU A 99 -7.81 -21.86 -1.35
C LEU A 99 -6.44 -21.75 -2.02
N LEU A 100 -5.42 -21.40 -1.23
CA LEU A 100 -4.04 -21.25 -1.69
C LEU A 100 -3.24 -22.51 -1.33
N SER A 101 -2.82 -23.30 -2.33
CA SER A 101 -2.09 -24.55 -2.13
C SER A 101 -0.62 -24.43 -2.56
N TYR A 102 0.34 -24.71 -1.68
CA TYR A 102 1.77 -24.62 -1.97
C TYR A 102 2.47 -25.99 -1.93
N ASP A 103 2.87 -26.51 -3.10
CA ASP A 103 3.84 -27.59 -3.34
C ASP A 103 3.98 -28.65 -2.21
N ASN A 104 2.87 -29.29 -1.84
CA ASN A 104 2.81 -30.31 -0.78
C ASN A 104 3.50 -29.85 0.53
N CYS A 105 3.21 -28.63 0.99
CA CYS A 105 3.65 -28.10 2.30
C CYS A 105 2.45 -27.64 3.14
N CYS A 106 1.56 -26.82 2.57
CA CYS A 106 0.37 -26.30 3.25
C CYS A 106 -0.72 -25.88 2.26
N MET A 107 -1.94 -25.80 2.77
CA MET A 107 -3.10 -25.17 2.14
C MET A 107 -3.61 -24.07 3.09
N LEU A 108 -3.80 -22.85 2.57
CA LEU A 108 -4.36 -21.73 3.31
C LEU A 108 -5.77 -21.46 2.78
N GLN A 109 -6.77 -21.64 3.64
CA GLN A 109 -8.14 -21.26 3.32
C GLN A 109 -8.34 -19.79 3.67
N CYS A 110 -8.76 -18.99 2.68
CA CYS A 110 -8.95 -17.56 2.81
C CYS A 110 -10.41 -17.19 2.53
N LYS A 111 -10.99 -16.30 3.34
CA LYS A 111 -12.34 -15.76 3.16
C LYS A 111 -12.28 -14.28 2.80
N LYS A 112 -13.09 -13.84 1.85
CA LYS A 112 -13.17 -12.42 1.45
C LYS A 112 -13.88 -11.62 2.54
N ILE A 113 -13.29 -10.49 2.93
CA ILE A 113 -13.91 -9.49 3.82
C ILE A 113 -14.69 -8.51 2.95
N LEU A 114 -15.96 -8.28 3.30
CA LEU A 114 -16.80 -7.29 2.61
C LEU A 114 -16.45 -5.88 3.12
N PRO A 115 -16.53 -4.83 2.27
CA PRO A 115 -16.03 -3.49 2.60
C PRO A 115 -16.79 -2.73 3.70
N GLY A 116 -17.82 -3.33 4.32
CA GLY A 116 -18.58 -2.77 5.44
C GLY A 116 -18.47 -3.56 6.76
N SER A 117 -17.34 -4.24 6.99
CA SER A 117 -17.05 -4.96 8.24
C SER A 117 -15.66 -4.67 8.80
N ARG A 118 -15.05 -3.56 8.37
CA ARG A 118 -13.77 -3.08 8.88
C ARG A 118 -14.02 -1.94 9.85
N ARG A 119 -13.29 -1.95 10.96
CA ARG A 119 -13.13 -0.77 11.81
C ARG A 119 -12.26 0.22 11.03
N GLU A 120 -12.89 1.16 10.31
CA GLU A 120 -12.18 2.27 9.68
C GLU A 120 -11.75 3.25 10.77
N ASP A 121 -10.64 2.92 11.44
CA ASP A 121 -9.98 3.78 12.42
C ASP A 121 -9.45 5.04 11.71
N ALA A 122 -10.33 6.04 11.54
CA ALA A 122 -10.05 7.28 10.83
C ALA A 122 -8.83 8.02 11.43
N PRO A 123 -8.04 8.75 10.60
CA PRO A 123 -6.87 9.49 11.05
C PRO A 123 -7.25 10.55 12.09
N TYR A 124 -6.64 10.50 13.27
CA TYR A 124 -6.94 11.43 14.36
C TYR A 124 -6.11 12.71 14.21
N GLN A 125 -6.78 13.81 13.85
CA GLN A 125 -6.13 15.09 13.58
C GLN A 125 -7.08 16.28 13.76
N PHE A 126 -6.50 17.46 13.93
CA PHE A 126 -7.19 18.74 14.12
C PHE A 126 -6.88 19.78 13.03
N LEU A 127 -6.29 19.38 11.90
CA LEU A 127 -5.78 20.32 10.87
C LEU A 127 -6.83 21.32 10.38
N GLY A 128 -8.09 20.91 10.21
CA GLY A 128 -9.17 21.82 9.82
C GLY A 128 -9.39 22.99 10.79
N ALA A 129 -9.16 22.79 12.09
CA ALA A 129 -9.20 23.86 13.09
C ALA A 129 -8.03 24.85 12.93
N LEU A 130 -6.84 24.36 12.58
CA LEU A 130 -5.67 25.20 12.31
C LEU A 130 -5.88 26.06 11.05
N GLU A 131 -6.35 25.43 9.97
CA GLU A 131 -6.59 26.09 8.68
C GLU A 131 -7.69 27.14 8.74
N GLN A 132 -8.81 26.84 9.41
CA GLN A 132 -9.94 27.77 9.56
C GLN A 132 -9.75 28.77 10.71
N SER A 133 -8.85 28.48 11.66
CA SER A 133 -8.48 29.36 12.79
C SER A 133 -9.67 29.82 13.66
N TYR A 134 -10.73 29.02 13.76
CA TYR A 134 -11.89 29.33 14.61
C TYR A 134 -11.57 29.14 16.10
N PHE A 135 -12.03 30.04 16.96
CA PHE A 135 -11.73 30.03 18.41
C PHE A 135 -10.23 30.11 18.78
N SER A 136 -9.37 30.58 17.86
CA SER A 136 -7.94 30.75 18.13
C SER A 136 -7.68 31.76 19.26
N ASP A 137 -6.93 31.34 20.27
CA ASP A 137 -6.56 32.13 21.46
C ASP A 137 -5.06 32.49 21.50
N ILE A 138 -4.23 31.84 20.67
CA ILE A 138 -2.79 32.10 20.54
C ILE A 138 -2.46 32.65 19.15
N VAL A 139 -1.53 33.61 19.11
CA VAL A 139 -0.93 34.13 17.87
C VAL A 139 0.58 33.99 17.94
N LEU A 140 1.14 33.10 17.12
CA LEU A 140 2.58 32.93 16.94
C LEU A 140 3.07 33.89 15.84
N ARG A 141 4.13 34.64 16.11
CA ARG A 141 4.74 35.55 15.12
C ARG A 141 6.05 34.97 14.60
N THR A 142 6.25 34.96 13.28
CA THR A 142 7.53 34.57 12.65
C THR A 142 8.60 35.65 12.87
N ASP A 143 9.85 35.31 12.53
CA ASP A 143 10.93 36.29 12.30
C ASP A 143 10.56 37.38 11.28
N THR A 144 9.82 37.01 10.22
CA THR A 144 9.24 37.93 9.21
C THR A 144 8.00 38.70 9.66
N ARG A 145 7.56 38.55 10.93
CA ARG A 145 6.32 39.12 11.51
C ARG A 145 5.01 38.63 10.88
N LYS A 146 5.01 37.54 10.13
CA LYS A 146 3.78 36.83 9.72
C LYS A 146 3.14 36.21 10.97
N GLU A 147 1.82 36.29 11.04
CA GLU A 147 1.04 35.80 12.19
C GLU A 147 0.38 34.44 11.86
N PHE A 148 0.53 33.48 12.76
CA PHE A 148 -0.14 32.18 12.74
C PHE A 148 -1.07 32.09 13.95
N LYS A 149 -2.37 31.94 13.69
CA LYS A 149 -3.39 31.70 14.72
C LYS A 149 -3.38 30.22 15.12
N ALA A 150 -3.47 29.94 16.41
CA ALA A 150 -3.43 28.61 16.97
C ALA A 150 -4.24 28.52 18.27
N HIS A 151 -4.30 27.32 18.86
CA HIS A 151 -5.21 26.98 19.95
C HIS A 151 -4.40 26.39 21.12
N SER A 152 -4.39 27.08 22.26
CA SER A 152 -3.61 26.70 23.46
C SER A 152 -3.93 25.28 23.93
N ILE A 153 -5.21 24.90 23.87
CA ILE A 153 -5.73 23.58 24.23
C ILE A 153 -5.04 22.48 23.41
N ILE A 154 -5.06 22.59 22.07
CA ILE A 154 -4.48 21.57 21.17
C ILE A 154 -2.95 21.56 21.25
N LEU A 155 -2.32 22.74 21.35
CA LEU A 155 -0.87 22.86 21.53
C LEU A 155 -0.40 22.25 22.85
N GLY A 156 -1.17 22.43 23.93
CA GLY A 156 -0.93 21.83 25.24
C GLY A 156 -1.14 20.31 25.27
N LEU A 157 -2.15 19.79 24.55
CA LEU A 157 -2.34 18.35 24.37
C LEU A 157 -1.10 17.69 23.75
N SER A 158 -0.54 18.26 22.69
CA SER A 158 0.61 17.67 21.99
C SER A 158 1.94 17.94 22.72
N ALA A 159 2.12 19.13 23.29
CA ALA A 159 3.35 19.57 23.96
C ALA A 159 3.09 20.21 25.34
N PRO A 160 2.79 19.40 26.38
CA PRO A 160 2.46 19.89 27.73
C PRO A 160 3.65 20.45 28.52
N ASP A 161 4.90 20.11 28.13
CA ASP A 161 6.11 20.67 28.74
C ASP A 161 6.34 22.16 28.39
N LEU A 162 5.55 22.73 27.49
CA LEU A 162 5.71 24.11 27.00
C LEU A 162 4.61 25.01 27.58
N ASP A 163 5.01 26.13 28.18
CA ASP A 163 4.07 27.14 28.67
C ASP A 163 3.54 27.99 27.51
N TRP A 164 2.39 27.58 26.98
CA TRP A 164 1.67 28.28 25.93
C TRP A 164 0.95 29.55 26.41
N THR A 165 0.87 29.78 27.73
CA THR A 165 0.24 30.97 28.34
C THR A 165 1.22 32.12 28.59
N ALA A 166 2.51 31.89 28.36
CA ALA A 166 3.57 32.89 28.49
C ALA A 166 3.34 34.13 27.59
N SER A 167 3.77 35.30 28.06
CA SER A 167 3.61 36.59 27.35
C SER A 167 4.27 36.65 25.97
N VAL A 168 5.25 35.77 25.71
CA VAL A 168 5.74 35.43 24.38
C VAL A 168 5.58 33.92 24.23
N PRO A 169 4.60 33.45 23.45
CA PRO A 169 4.36 32.01 23.28
C PRO A 169 5.58 31.28 22.71
N PRO A 170 5.81 30.02 23.09
CA PRO A 170 6.83 29.14 22.51
C PRO A 170 6.77 29.12 20.97
N LEU A 171 7.91 28.87 20.32
CA LEU A 171 8.08 28.88 18.86
C LEU A 171 7.97 30.27 18.18
N THR A 172 7.57 31.33 18.88
CA THR A 172 7.60 32.72 18.35
C THR A 172 9.03 33.14 17.97
N GLY A 173 9.17 33.83 16.83
CA GLY A 173 10.45 34.29 16.28
C GLY A 173 11.21 33.25 15.46
N LEU A 174 10.62 32.06 15.20
CA LEU A 174 11.16 31.08 14.27
C LEU A 174 10.79 31.43 12.80
N PRO A 175 11.52 30.86 11.81
CA PRO A 175 11.18 30.97 10.40
C PRO A 175 9.78 30.40 10.09
N GLU A 176 9.11 31.01 9.12
CA GLU A 176 7.77 30.65 8.67
C GLU A 176 7.59 29.16 8.38
N ASP A 177 8.52 28.55 7.63
CA ASP A 177 8.44 27.15 7.23
C ASP A 177 8.62 26.18 8.42
N VAL A 178 9.42 26.58 9.42
CA VAL A 178 9.61 25.83 10.66
C VAL A 178 8.36 25.88 11.52
N ILE A 179 7.72 27.05 11.64
CA ILE A 179 6.46 27.21 12.39
C ILE A 179 5.35 26.40 11.73
N GLN A 180 5.15 26.55 10.42
CA GLN A 180 4.12 25.81 9.67
C GLN A 180 4.31 24.28 9.80
N THR A 181 5.54 23.78 9.64
CA THR A 181 5.82 22.34 9.79
C THR A 181 5.59 21.85 11.22
N THR A 182 5.98 22.65 12.23
CA THR A 182 5.82 22.27 13.64
C THR A 182 4.35 22.31 14.08
N LEU A 183 3.58 23.29 13.60
CA LEU A 183 2.14 23.36 13.85
C LEU A 183 1.40 22.20 13.19
N HIS A 184 1.72 21.85 11.95
CA HIS A 184 1.14 20.67 11.30
C HIS A 184 1.36 19.40 12.14
N TYR A 185 2.58 19.16 12.62
CA TYR A 185 2.86 18.04 13.53
C TYR A 185 2.09 18.12 14.85
N LEU A 186 1.99 19.30 15.47
CA LEU A 186 1.26 19.48 16.74
C LEU A 186 -0.26 19.24 16.61
N TYR A 187 -0.81 19.32 15.39
CA TYR A 187 -2.24 19.12 15.10
C TYR A 187 -2.55 17.75 14.47
N ALA A 188 -1.55 17.01 13.97
CA ALA A 188 -1.74 15.78 13.19
C ALA A 188 -0.79 14.61 13.56
N GLU A 189 0.17 14.82 14.45
CA GLU A 189 1.26 13.88 14.79
C GLU A 189 2.15 13.39 13.62
N CYS A 190 1.95 13.92 12.41
CA CYS A 190 2.69 13.56 11.20
C CYS A 190 3.46 14.76 10.60
N LEU A 191 4.21 14.53 9.53
CA LEU A 191 4.92 15.56 8.77
C LEU A 191 4.06 16.09 7.61
N PRO A 192 4.15 17.38 7.24
CA PRO A 192 3.37 17.89 6.12
C PRO A 192 3.79 17.27 4.78
N GLN A 193 2.81 17.04 3.91
CA GLN A 193 3.07 16.69 2.51
C GLN A 193 3.87 17.82 1.83
N GLY A 194 4.92 17.45 1.08
CA GLY A 194 5.80 18.43 0.42
C GLY A 194 6.92 19.02 1.29
N LEU A 195 7.17 18.48 2.49
CA LEU A 195 8.32 18.87 3.33
C LEU A 195 9.64 18.87 2.54
N THR A 196 10.44 19.94 2.68
CA THR A 196 11.76 20.04 2.02
C THR A 196 12.90 19.57 2.93
N GLU A 197 13.99 19.08 2.32
CA GLU A 197 15.22 18.71 3.06
C GLU A 197 15.80 19.89 3.86
N ALA A 198 15.69 21.11 3.33
CA ALA A 198 16.16 22.33 3.98
C ALA A 198 15.31 22.68 5.22
N THR A 199 13.99 22.58 5.11
CA THR A 199 13.04 22.80 6.21
C THR A 199 13.22 21.73 7.30
N ALA A 200 13.29 20.45 6.94
CA ALA A 200 13.51 19.36 7.90
C ALA A 200 14.83 19.54 8.69
N LYS A 201 15.93 19.94 8.04
CA LYS A 201 17.19 20.28 8.73
C LYS A 201 17.05 21.48 9.69
N ARG A 202 16.26 22.50 9.35
CA ARG A 202 15.94 23.61 10.26
C ARG A 202 15.13 23.13 11.47
N CYS A 203 14.07 22.34 11.25
CA CYS A 203 13.22 21.78 12.30
C CYS A 203 14.04 20.96 13.33
N VAL A 204 14.91 20.04 12.88
CA VAL A 204 15.80 19.27 13.78
C VAL A 204 16.72 20.20 14.59
N LYS A 205 17.32 21.20 13.93
CA LYS A 205 18.29 22.11 14.57
C LYS A 205 17.65 23.04 15.62
N MET A 206 16.45 23.57 15.32
CA MET A 206 15.80 24.64 16.10
C MET A 206 14.75 24.13 17.08
N VAL A 207 13.99 23.10 16.71
CA VAL A 207 12.80 22.63 17.45
C VAL A 207 12.99 21.23 18.03
N GLY A 208 13.65 20.31 17.30
CA GLY A 208 13.82 18.91 17.69
C GLY A 208 14.64 18.64 18.97
N LYS A 209 15.16 19.69 19.62
CA LYS A 209 15.83 19.63 20.94
C LYS A 209 14.89 19.84 22.12
N LEU A 210 13.66 20.30 21.89
CA LEU A 210 12.65 20.50 22.94
C LEU A 210 12.10 19.13 23.35
N ARG A 211 12.03 18.87 24.67
CA ARG A 211 11.66 17.55 25.23
C ARG A 211 10.37 16.99 24.63
N SER A 212 9.31 17.80 24.61
CA SER A 212 8.01 17.49 24.02
C SER A 212 8.02 17.24 22.51
N LEU A 213 9.00 17.77 21.78
CA LEU A 213 9.14 17.67 20.32
C LEU A 213 10.29 16.75 19.86
N THR A 214 10.79 15.90 20.76
CA THR A 214 11.81 14.89 20.44
C THR A 214 11.32 13.91 19.35
N LYS A 215 10.05 13.46 19.42
CA LYS A 215 9.42 12.58 18.41
C LYS A 215 9.36 13.27 17.03
N PHE A 216 9.00 14.55 16.98
CA PHE A 216 9.05 15.37 15.76
C PHE A 216 10.47 15.48 15.17
N GLY A 217 11.47 15.72 16.02
CA GLY A 217 12.88 15.70 15.61
C GLY A 217 13.29 14.37 14.97
N GLN A 218 12.91 13.25 15.58
CA GLN A 218 13.16 11.90 15.07
C GLN A 218 12.45 11.63 13.73
N LEU A 219 11.22 12.10 13.55
CA LEU A 219 10.49 12.02 12.27
C LEU A 219 11.22 12.83 11.17
N CYS A 220 11.61 14.07 11.45
CA CYS A 220 12.39 14.87 10.50
C CYS A 220 13.76 14.23 10.17
N GLU A 221 14.46 13.65 11.14
CA GLU A 221 15.70 12.90 10.86
C GLU A 221 15.46 11.66 9.99
N THR A 222 14.35 10.96 10.19
CA THR A 222 13.97 9.78 9.40
C THR A 222 13.64 10.17 7.98
N PHE A 223 12.85 11.23 7.79
CA PHE A 223 12.58 11.85 6.49
C PHE A 223 13.87 12.23 5.75
N LEU A 224 14.86 12.82 6.44
CA LEU A 224 16.17 13.16 5.87
C LEU A 224 16.96 11.90 5.44
N LYS A 225 16.94 10.83 6.23
CA LYS A 225 17.59 9.54 5.92
C LYS A 225 16.95 8.87 4.69
N ASN A 226 15.62 8.87 4.61
CA ASN A 226 14.86 8.28 3.49
C ASN A 226 15.05 9.07 2.18
N THR A 227 15.01 10.41 2.28
CA THR A 227 15.30 11.31 1.16
C THR A 227 16.72 11.08 0.64
N ALA A 228 17.72 10.99 1.53
CA ALA A 228 19.11 10.73 1.16
C ALA A 228 19.30 9.36 0.48
N LEU A 229 18.66 8.30 0.98
CA LEU A 229 18.67 6.97 0.34
C LEU A 229 18.02 7.00 -1.06
N THR A 230 16.87 7.68 -1.19
CA THR A 230 16.18 7.86 -2.47
C THR A 230 17.07 8.60 -3.49
N GLN A 231 17.75 9.66 -3.06
CA GLN A 231 18.70 10.39 -3.92
C GLN A 231 19.93 9.55 -4.26
N GLN A 232 20.50 8.80 -3.30
CA GLN A 232 21.64 7.89 -3.55
C GLN A 232 21.32 6.88 -4.66
N ILE A 233 20.12 6.28 -4.64
CA ILE A 233 19.67 5.35 -5.68
C ILE A 233 19.51 6.06 -7.04
N LYS A 234 18.91 7.25 -7.07
CA LYS A 234 18.76 8.06 -8.31
C LYS A 234 20.11 8.52 -8.88
N THR A 235 21.08 8.84 -8.03
CA THR A 235 22.46 9.18 -8.42
C THR A 235 23.17 7.98 -9.03
N LEU A 236 23.08 6.78 -8.45
CA LEU A 236 23.67 5.56 -9.04
C LEU A 236 23.14 5.27 -10.46
N VAL A 237 21.87 5.56 -10.72
CA VAL A 237 21.28 5.45 -12.07
C VAL A 237 21.86 6.50 -13.02
N SER A 238 21.92 7.76 -12.58
CA SER A 238 22.53 8.86 -13.37
C SER A 238 24.00 8.59 -13.69
N ASP A 239 24.74 8.02 -12.73
CA ASP A 239 26.13 7.61 -12.89
C ASP A 239 26.31 6.50 -13.93
N MET A 240 25.38 5.53 -14.01
CA MET A 240 25.41 4.48 -15.04
C MET A 240 25.20 5.07 -16.44
N HIS A 241 24.29 6.05 -16.60
CA HIS A 241 24.16 6.80 -17.85
C HIS A 241 25.43 7.56 -18.19
N ALA A 242 26.07 8.22 -17.23
CA ALA A 242 27.33 8.92 -17.46
C ALA A 242 28.46 7.97 -17.88
N CYS A 243 28.46 6.71 -17.42
CA CYS A 243 29.38 5.67 -17.95
C CYS A 243 29.06 5.35 -19.42
N ALA A 244 27.78 5.18 -19.78
CA ALA A 244 27.36 4.92 -21.15
C ALA A 244 27.68 6.09 -22.11
N ASP A 245 27.53 7.35 -21.66
CA ASP A 245 27.91 8.53 -22.42
C ASP A 245 29.43 8.60 -22.62
N ARG A 246 30.23 8.35 -21.57
CA ARG A 246 31.71 8.24 -21.72
C ARG A 246 32.11 7.14 -22.70
N ILE A 247 31.39 6.01 -22.74
CA ILE A 247 31.62 4.96 -23.74
C ILE A 247 31.28 5.46 -25.15
N ASN A 248 30.19 6.21 -25.34
CA ASN A 248 29.86 6.83 -26.62
C ASN A 248 30.93 7.83 -27.09
N ASP A 249 31.36 8.74 -26.21
CA ASP A 249 32.42 9.72 -26.49
C ASP A 249 33.75 9.05 -26.87
N LEU A 250 34.08 7.91 -26.25
CA LEU A 250 35.27 7.12 -26.56
C LEU A 250 35.27 6.56 -27.99
N PHE A 251 34.10 6.22 -28.54
CA PHE A 251 33.98 5.67 -29.90
C PHE A 251 33.66 6.70 -30.99
N GLY A 252 32.88 7.75 -30.68
CA GLY A 252 32.45 8.77 -31.65
C GLY A 252 33.20 10.11 -31.57
N GLY A 253 33.87 10.40 -30.45
CA GLY A 253 34.29 11.75 -30.09
C GLY A 253 33.13 12.59 -29.52
N PRO A 254 33.42 13.71 -28.84
CA PRO A 254 32.39 14.53 -28.22
C PRO A 254 31.47 15.14 -29.28
N MET A 255 30.18 14.81 -29.20
CA MET A 255 29.14 15.35 -30.07
C MET A 255 28.87 16.83 -29.75
N THR A 256 29.58 17.73 -30.44
CA THR A 256 29.19 19.14 -30.58
C THR A 256 28.45 19.33 -31.91
N GLU A 257 27.30 20.03 -31.87
CA GLU A 257 26.34 20.08 -33.00
C GLU A 257 26.84 20.78 -34.28
N GLU A 258 28.04 21.36 -34.29
CA GLU A 258 28.51 22.21 -35.38
C GLU A 258 29.30 21.49 -36.50
N ARG A 259 29.57 20.18 -36.41
CA ARG A 259 30.31 19.44 -37.46
C ARG A 259 29.45 18.87 -38.59
N LYS A 260 28.85 19.76 -39.38
CA LYS A 260 28.48 19.51 -40.78
C LYS A 260 29.61 19.94 -41.73
N GLU A 261 30.74 19.25 -41.69
CA GLU A 261 31.78 19.39 -42.72
C GLU A 261 32.52 18.05 -42.91
N GLU A 262 32.84 17.72 -44.16
CA GLU A 262 33.47 16.46 -44.54
C GLU A 262 34.92 16.38 -44.04
N VAL A 263 35.12 15.87 -42.82
CA VAL A 263 36.46 15.62 -42.28
C VAL A 263 37.08 14.46 -43.06
N ALA A 264 38.11 14.78 -43.84
CA ALA A 264 38.86 13.81 -44.64
C ALA A 264 39.32 12.59 -43.83
N LEU A 265 39.24 11.42 -44.45
CA LEU A 265 39.37 10.10 -43.82
C LEU A 265 40.82 9.71 -43.42
N GLU A 266 41.74 10.65 -43.36
CA GLU A 266 43.12 10.48 -42.91
C GLU A 266 43.27 10.89 -41.43
N GLY A 267 43.01 9.94 -40.52
CA GLY A 267 43.17 10.17 -39.07
C GLY A 267 42.12 9.52 -38.16
N SER A 268 41.16 8.78 -38.72
CA SER A 268 40.16 8.01 -37.93
C SER A 268 40.83 7.14 -36.87
N MET A 269 40.26 7.08 -35.66
CA MET A 269 40.75 6.20 -34.57
C MET A 269 40.94 4.75 -35.03
N TRP A 270 40.09 4.28 -35.94
CA TRP A 270 40.07 2.93 -36.47
C TRP A 270 41.20 2.65 -37.49
N SER A 271 41.95 3.66 -37.94
CA SER A 271 43.15 3.46 -38.76
C SER A 271 44.39 3.04 -37.93
N ASN A 272 44.36 3.26 -36.61
CA ASN A 272 45.42 2.84 -35.70
C ASN A 272 44.90 1.71 -34.78
N PRO A 273 45.26 0.43 -35.05
CA PRO A 273 44.73 -0.70 -34.29
C PRO A 273 45.13 -0.68 -32.81
N ALA A 274 46.30 -0.12 -32.46
CA ALA A 274 46.71 0.02 -31.06
C ALA A 274 45.84 1.03 -30.29
N LYS A 275 45.43 2.12 -30.96
CA LYS A 275 44.49 3.11 -30.39
C LYS A 275 43.11 2.49 -30.19
N LEU A 276 42.62 1.72 -31.16
CA LEU A 276 41.35 0.99 -31.05
C LEU A 276 41.34 0.02 -29.85
N CYS A 277 42.39 -0.80 -29.68
CA CYS A 277 42.50 -1.72 -28.54
C CYS A 277 42.54 -0.99 -27.19
N TYR A 278 43.19 0.18 -27.12
CA TYR A 278 43.17 1.03 -25.92
C TYR A 278 41.75 1.55 -25.62
N THR A 279 41.03 2.06 -26.62
CA THR A 279 39.65 2.54 -26.48
C THR A 279 38.70 1.44 -26.01
N VAL A 280 38.78 0.23 -26.60
CA VAL A 280 37.97 -0.93 -26.19
C VAL A 280 38.25 -1.30 -24.73
N ARG A 281 39.53 -1.33 -24.32
CA ARG A 281 39.90 -1.56 -22.91
C ARG A 281 39.34 -0.49 -21.97
N GLN A 282 39.33 0.79 -22.38
CA GLN A 282 38.76 1.85 -21.57
C GLN A 282 37.23 1.77 -21.49
N ALA A 283 36.54 1.41 -22.57
CA ALA A 283 35.10 1.18 -22.56
C ALA A 283 34.70 0.02 -21.63
N LEU A 284 35.44 -1.10 -21.64
CA LEU A 284 35.23 -2.22 -20.73
C LEU A 284 35.41 -1.84 -19.24
N ARG A 285 36.26 -0.85 -18.93
CA ARG A 285 36.40 -0.32 -17.56
C ARG A 285 35.17 0.49 -17.14
N GLU A 286 34.66 1.35 -18.01
CA GLU A 286 33.44 2.12 -17.76
C GLU A 286 32.22 1.19 -17.61
N GLU A 287 32.15 0.13 -18.42
CA GLU A 287 31.15 -0.94 -18.28
C GLU A 287 31.26 -1.64 -16.92
N ALA A 288 32.47 -2.04 -16.49
CA ALA A 288 32.69 -2.66 -15.19
C ALA A 288 32.27 -1.75 -14.00
N ILE A 289 32.53 -0.43 -14.11
CA ILE A 289 32.07 0.57 -13.14
C ILE A 289 30.53 0.65 -13.14
N ALA A 290 29.89 0.70 -14.32
CA ALA A 290 28.44 0.73 -14.44
C ALA A 290 27.79 -0.53 -13.84
N CYS A 291 28.33 -1.72 -14.12
CA CYS A 291 27.88 -2.98 -13.54
C CYS A 291 28.01 -2.99 -12.01
N ALA A 292 29.12 -2.48 -11.46
CA ALA A 292 29.29 -2.37 -10.01
C ALA A 292 28.24 -1.43 -9.38
N LYS A 293 27.97 -0.27 -10.00
CA LYS A 293 26.92 0.67 -9.56
C LYS A 293 25.51 0.10 -9.68
N PHE A 294 25.22 -0.71 -10.71
CA PHE A 294 23.98 -1.46 -10.83
C PHE A 294 23.77 -2.43 -9.66
N ILE A 295 24.81 -3.20 -9.30
CA ILE A 295 24.74 -4.15 -8.17
C ILE A 295 24.52 -3.40 -6.85
N ILE A 296 25.21 -2.26 -6.63
CA ILE A 296 25.00 -1.42 -5.44
C ILE A 296 23.55 -0.91 -5.39
N MET A 297 22.99 -0.44 -6.51
CA MET A 297 21.61 0.04 -6.59
C MET A 297 20.61 -1.07 -6.23
N CYS A 298 20.78 -2.27 -6.80
CA CYS A 298 19.94 -3.43 -6.49
C CYS A 298 20.04 -3.87 -5.03
N ASP A 299 21.23 -3.82 -4.43
CA ASP A 299 21.44 -4.21 -3.03
C ASP A 299 20.88 -3.19 -2.04
N LEU A 300 21.11 -1.90 -2.27
CA LEU A 300 20.54 -0.81 -1.48
C LEU A 300 19.02 -0.85 -1.49
N PHE A 301 18.40 -0.97 -2.67
CA PHE A 301 16.94 -1.07 -2.79
C PHE A 301 16.41 -2.31 -2.07
N SER A 302 17.04 -3.48 -2.25
CA SER A 302 16.54 -4.73 -1.67
C SER A 302 16.69 -4.82 -0.14
N LYS A 303 17.81 -4.32 0.41
CA LYS A 303 18.08 -4.39 1.85
C LYS A 303 17.41 -3.28 2.65
N ARG A 304 17.35 -2.06 2.12
CA ARG A 304 16.81 -0.87 2.82
C ARG A 304 15.38 -0.52 2.44
N LYS A 305 14.66 -1.38 1.69
CA LYS A 305 13.24 -1.17 1.34
C LYS A 305 12.32 -0.93 2.55
N TYR A 306 12.64 -1.50 3.72
CA TYR A 306 11.89 -1.34 4.97
C TYR A 306 12.16 -0.03 5.71
N GLU A 307 13.01 0.84 5.16
CA GLU A 307 13.17 2.22 5.62
C GLU A 307 12.28 3.16 4.80
N LEU A 308 11.88 2.77 3.59
CA LEU A 308 11.18 3.60 2.61
C LEU A 308 9.67 3.31 2.59
N SER A 309 8.87 4.37 2.54
CA SER A 309 7.41 4.29 2.35
C SER A 309 7.03 3.61 1.02
N LYS A 310 5.75 3.21 0.86
CA LYS A 310 5.24 2.68 -0.43
C LYS A 310 5.43 3.69 -1.56
N GLN A 311 5.20 4.97 -1.28
CA GLN A 311 5.34 6.07 -2.25
C GLN A 311 6.81 6.28 -2.69
N GLU A 312 7.76 6.36 -1.76
CA GLU A 312 9.19 6.55 -2.10
C GLU A 312 9.73 5.38 -2.94
N ARG A 313 9.33 4.15 -2.61
CA ARG A 313 9.66 2.96 -3.43
C ARG A 313 9.06 3.04 -4.83
N HIS A 314 7.81 3.52 -4.96
CA HIS A 314 7.16 3.74 -6.26
C HIS A 314 7.88 4.82 -7.08
N ASP A 315 8.32 5.92 -6.46
CA ASP A 315 9.00 7.00 -7.17
C ASP A 315 10.43 6.63 -7.60
N ILE A 316 11.12 5.76 -6.87
CA ILE A 316 12.36 5.11 -7.34
C ILE A 316 12.06 4.24 -8.56
N MET A 317 11.04 3.38 -8.51
CA MET A 317 10.68 2.50 -9.63
C MET A 317 10.24 3.27 -10.87
N LYS A 318 9.48 4.38 -10.72
CA LYS A 318 9.12 5.28 -11.82
C LYS A 318 10.35 5.94 -12.43
N TYR A 319 11.28 6.43 -11.59
CA TYR A 319 12.53 7.04 -12.05
C TYR A 319 13.39 6.06 -12.85
N VAL A 320 13.54 4.82 -12.40
CA VAL A 320 14.29 3.82 -13.18
C VAL A 320 13.58 3.50 -14.50
N LYS A 321 12.24 3.36 -14.50
CA LYS A 321 11.48 3.12 -15.75
C LYS A 321 11.71 4.22 -16.78
N SER A 322 11.58 5.50 -16.39
CA SER A 322 11.75 6.65 -17.29
C SER A 322 13.16 6.80 -17.85
N ARG A 323 14.15 6.15 -17.23
CA ARG A 323 15.56 6.15 -17.64
C ARG A 323 15.92 5.01 -18.60
N ILE A 324 15.15 3.93 -18.67
CA ILE A 324 15.43 2.80 -19.59
C ILE A 324 15.47 3.23 -21.07
N PRO A 325 14.50 4.00 -21.62
CA PRO A 325 14.57 4.43 -23.02
C PRO A 325 15.82 5.24 -23.34
N VAL A 326 16.30 6.06 -22.39
CA VAL A 326 17.55 6.83 -22.52
C VAL A 326 18.75 5.88 -22.62
N PHE A 327 18.82 4.86 -21.78
CA PHE A 327 19.89 3.85 -21.82
C PHE A 327 19.89 3.05 -23.13
N LEU A 328 18.71 2.62 -23.60
CA LEU A 328 18.58 1.90 -24.86
C LEU A 328 18.98 2.78 -26.06
N ASN A 329 18.67 4.08 -26.02
CA ASN A 329 19.13 5.03 -27.03
C ASN A 329 20.66 5.24 -26.97
N GLN A 330 21.25 5.37 -25.78
CA GLN A 330 22.72 5.42 -25.61
C GLN A 330 23.40 4.18 -26.22
N MET A 331 22.83 2.98 -26.00
CA MET A 331 23.33 1.74 -26.59
C MET A 331 23.10 1.65 -28.11
N MET A 332 21.96 2.14 -28.62
CA MET A 332 21.70 2.25 -30.05
C MET A 332 22.68 3.21 -30.73
N THR A 333 23.04 4.33 -30.09
CA THR A 333 24.09 5.25 -30.55
C THR A 333 25.43 4.56 -30.61
N LEU A 334 25.85 3.86 -29.55
CA LEU A 334 27.10 3.09 -29.52
C LEU A 334 27.19 2.09 -30.67
N MET A 335 26.15 1.26 -30.82
CA MET A 335 26.09 0.23 -31.86
C MET A 335 26.08 0.83 -33.26
N THR A 336 25.43 1.98 -33.47
CA THR A 336 25.43 2.68 -34.76
C THR A 336 26.81 3.25 -35.09
N THR A 337 27.48 3.88 -34.12
CA THR A 337 28.85 4.42 -34.26
C THR A 337 29.87 3.32 -34.54
N VAL A 338 29.79 2.19 -33.82
CA VAL A 338 30.65 1.02 -34.07
C VAL A 338 30.35 0.41 -35.44
N MET A 339 29.08 0.32 -35.86
CA MET A 339 28.69 -0.20 -37.16
C MET A 339 29.24 0.65 -38.32
N THR A 340 29.04 1.98 -38.30
CA THR A 340 29.47 2.88 -39.37
C THR A 340 31.00 2.87 -39.53
N HIS A 341 31.73 2.88 -38.41
CA HIS A 341 33.19 2.76 -38.45
C HIS A 341 33.66 1.39 -38.98
N LEU A 342 33.08 0.27 -38.52
CA LEU A 342 33.43 -1.06 -39.04
C LEU A 342 33.09 -1.24 -40.52
N GLN A 343 32.01 -0.62 -41.00
CA GLN A 343 31.63 -0.61 -42.41
C GLN A 343 32.67 0.15 -43.27
N SER A 344 33.23 1.25 -42.76
CA SER A 344 34.24 2.06 -43.47
C SER A 344 35.60 1.37 -43.68
N LEU A 345 35.89 0.27 -42.97
CA LEU A 345 37.18 -0.42 -43.03
C LEU A 345 37.35 -1.25 -44.31
N THR A 346 38.48 -1.05 -45.00
CA THR A 346 38.92 -1.87 -46.14
C THR A 346 39.36 -3.29 -45.73
N LEU A 347 39.45 -4.21 -46.69
CA LEU A 347 39.85 -5.61 -46.43
C LEU A 347 41.26 -5.77 -45.85
N SER A 348 42.20 -4.90 -46.24
CA SER A 348 43.56 -4.86 -45.67
C SER A 348 43.53 -4.37 -44.22
N GLN A 349 42.90 -3.22 -43.95
CA GLN A 349 42.76 -2.67 -42.60
C GLN A 349 42.09 -3.66 -41.64
N ARG A 350 41.08 -4.43 -42.10
CA ARG A 350 40.46 -5.50 -41.28
C ARG A 350 41.42 -6.66 -40.98
N ALA A 351 42.36 -6.96 -41.86
CA ALA A 351 43.40 -7.97 -41.61
C ALA A 351 44.47 -7.44 -40.63
N ASP A 352 44.86 -6.17 -40.76
CA ASP A 352 45.82 -5.52 -39.86
C ASP A 352 45.24 -5.39 -38.43
N ILE A 353 43.99 -4.93 -38.30
CA ILE A 353 43.28 -4.91 -37.01
C ILE A 353 43.16 -6.32 -36.42
N ALA A 354 42.83 -7.33 -37.24
CA ALA A 354 42.79 -8.71 -36.79
C ALA A 354 44.17 -9.22 -36.30
N ALA A 355 45.29 -8.78 -36.89
CA ALA A 355 46.63 -9.13 -36.43
C ALA A 355 46.95 -8.57 -35.03
N TYR A 356 46.48 -7.35 -34.72
CA TYR A 356 46.59 -6.76 -33.37
C TYR A 356 45.59 -7.35 -32.36
N LEU A 357 44.39 -7.75 -32.80
CA LEU A 357 43.39 -8.36 -31.93
C LEU A 357 43.69 -9.81 -31.55
N VAL A 358 44.43 -10.59 -32.35
CA VAL A 358 44.71 -12.00 -32.03
C VAL A 358 45.43 -12.19 -30.68
N PRO A 359 46.55 -11.50 -30.37
CA PRO A 359 47.23 -11.63 -29.07
C PRO A 359 46.37 -11.17 -27.88
N GLU A 360 45.56 -10.13 -28.09
CA GLU A 360 44.61 -9.63 -27.09
C GLU A 360 43.51 -10.66 -26.82
N MET A 361 42.93 -11.26 -27.87
CA MET A 361 41.94 -12.34 -27.76
C MET A 361 42.51 -13.58 -27.07
N GLU A 362 43.77 -13.96 -27.32
CA GLU A 362 44.42 -15.06 -26.60
C GLU A 362 44.57 -14.75 -25.11
N THR A 363 44.98 -13.52 -24.78
CA THR A 363 45.12 -13.05 -23.39
C THR A 363 43.76 -13.00 -22.67
N ILE A 364 42.72 -12.50 -23.33
CA ILE A 364 41.35 -12.47 -22.81
C ILE A 364 40.81 -13.89 -22.63
N LEU A 365 40.95 -14.78 -23.62
CA LEU A 365 40.47 -16.15 -23.54
C LEU A 365 41.18 -16.98 -22.46
N ASP A 366 42.47 -16.73 -22.19
CA ASP A 366 43.15 -17.38 -21.07
C ASP A 366 42.65 -16.86 -19.72
N THR A 367 42.58 -15.54 -19.54
CA THR A 367 42.07 -14.91 -18.32
C THR A 367 40.62 -15.31 -18.03
N MET A 368 39.74 -15.31 -19.04
CA MET A 368 38.37 -15.84 -18.91
C MET A 368 38.35 -17.33 -18.56
N SER A 369 39.32 -18.12 -19.04
CA SER A 369 39.41 -19.55 -18.70
C SER A 369 39.92 -19.80 -17.28
N ARG A 370 40.81 -18.95 -16.75
CA ARG A 370 41.25 -18.99 -15.34
C ARG A 370 40.10 -18.56 -14.42
N PHE A 371 39.47 -17.42 -14.71
CA PHE A 371 38.25 -16.94 -14.05
C PHE A 371 37.16 -18.01 -14.00
N ALA A 372 36.88 -18.68 -15.13
CA ALA A 372 35.90 -19.77 -15.20
C ALA A 372 36.19 -20.94 -14.25
N VAL A 373 37.45 -21.35 -14.10
CA VAL A 373 37.83 -22.43 -13.18
C VAL A 373 37.61 -22.01 -11.72
N GLU A 374 37.98 -20.78 -11.36
CA GLU A 374 37.77 -20.25 -10.02
C GLU A 374 36.29 -20.05 -9.69
N THR A 375 35.49 -19.49 -10.61
CA THR A 375 34.03 -19.37 -10.47
C THR A 375 33.38 -20.74 -10.27
N LYS A 376 33.82 -21.76 -11.03
CA LYS A 376 33.30 -23.12 -10.89
C LYS A 376 33.59 -23.69 -9.50
N SER A 377 34.82 -23.58 -9.03
CA SER A 377 35.25 -24.06 -7.70
C SER A 377 34.50 -23.36 -6.57
N ALA A 378 34.40 -22.02 -6.60
CA ALA A 378 33.66 -21.26 -5.60
C ALA A 378 32.16 -21.60 -5.59
N LEU A 379 31.57 -21.87 -6.76
CA LEU A 379 30.17 -22.30 -6.87
C LEU A 379 29.95 -23.74 -6.35
N GLU A 380 30.91 -24.64 -6.54
CA GLU A 380 30.91 -25.97 -5.90
C GLU A 380 30.96 -25.86 -4.37
N GLN A 381 31.86 -25.04 -3.83
CA GLN A 381 31.95 -24.77 -2.39
C GLN A 381 30.67 -24.12 -1.82
N ALA A 382 30.04 -23.22 -2.58
CA ALA A 382 28.74 -22.63 -2.21
C ALA A 382 27.61 -23.66 -2.16
N ILE A 383 27.61 -24.65 -3.06
CA ILE A 383 26.64 -25.76 -3.05
C ILE A 383 26.91 -26.70 -1.88
N ILE A 384 28.18 -27.06 -1.61
CA ILE A 384 28.57 -27.95 -0.51
C ILE A 384 28.17 -27.34 0.84
N SER A 385 28.60 -26.11 1.13
CA SER A 385 28.28 -25.41 2.38
C SER A 385 26.78 -25.15 2.57
N SER A 386 26.02 -24.94 1.48
CA SER A 386 24.55 -24.85 1.55
C SER A 386 23.90 -26.21 1.84
N ASN A 387 24.47 -27.30 1.33
CA ASN A 387 23.97 -28.66 1.54
C ASN A 387 24.32 -29.20 2.94
N GLU A 388 25.45 -28.80 3.51
CA GLU A 388 25.83 -29.10 4.90
C GLU A 388 24.89 -28.46 5.91
N LYS A 389 24.49 -27.19 5.70
CA LYS A 389 23.50 -26.49 6.56
C LYS A 389 22.15 -27.21 6.62
N VAL A 390 21.68 -27.74 5.48
CA VAL A 390 20.45 -28.55 5.39
C VAL A 390 20.57 -29.88 6.15
N ASN A 391 21.77 -30.43 6.25
CA ASN A 391 22.02 -31.67 7.01
C ASN A 391 22.19 -31.40 8.52
N SER A 392 22.76 -30.26 8.92
CA SER A 392 22.83 -29.88 10.35
C SER A 392 21.44 -29.60 10.94
N GLU A 393 20.54 -28.91 10.21
CA GLU A 393 19.15 -28.68 10.66
C GLU A 393 18.35 -30.00 10.82
N LYS A 394 18.77 -31.11 10.19
CA LYS A 394 18.15 -32.44 10.36
C LYS A 394 18.69 -33.27 11.52
N MET A 395 19.82 -32.87 12.09
CA MET A 395 20.56 -33.68 13.07
C MET A 395 20.32 -33.25 14.51
N ASP A 396 19.70 -32.09 14.73
CA ASP A 396 19.29 -31.63 16.06
C ASP A 396 17.97 -32.27 16.49
N LYS A 397 18.04 -33.56 16.88
CA LYS A 397 16.89 -34.36 17.33
C LYS A 397 16.69 -34.35 18.85
N SER A 398 17.49 -33.61 19.61
CA SER A 398 17.52 -33.70 21.08
C SER A 398 16.41 -32.88 21.77
N ASP A 399 16.01 -31.74 21.21
CA ASP A 399 15.12 -30.77 21.90
C ASP A 399 13.65 -30.79 21.43
N ARG A 400 13.11 -31.98 21.09
CA ARG A 400 11.71 -32.12 20.63
C ARG A 400 10.63 -31.81 21.67
N HIS A 401 10.96 -31.67 22.95
CA HIS A 401 9.98 -31.54 24.03
C HIS A 401 9.72 -30.09 24.50
N LYS A 402 10.13 -29.06 23.73
CA LYS A 402 10.07 -27.66 24.19
C LYS A 402 9.62 -26.60 23.18
N TRP A 403 9.17 -27.00 21.99
CA TRP A 403 8.83 -26.07 20.89
C TRP A 403 7.36 -26.15 20.48
N GLY A 404 6.84 -25.04 19.97
CA GLY A 404 5.46 -24.91 19.50
C GLY A 404 5.21 -25.67 18.20
N ILE A 405 3.93 -25.76 17.81
CA ILE A 405 3.53 -26.52 16.61
C ILE A 405 3.74 -25.69 15.33
N GLY A 406 3.45 -24.38 15.35
CA GLY A 406 3.68 -23.46 14.21
C GLY A 406 5.15 -23.41 13.75
N ASP A 407 6.07 -23.55 14.71
CA ASP A 407 7.53 -23.66 14.53
C ASP A 407 7.90 -24.70 13.46
N SER A 408 7.07 -25.74 13.29
CA SER A 408 7.24 -26.78 12.27
C SER A 408 6.83 -26.34 10.84
N LEU A 409 5.77 -25.54 10.68
CA LEU A 409 5.33 -25.01 9.37
C LEU A 409 6.32 -24.00 8.82
N GLY A 410 6.74 -23.03 9.65
CA GLY A 410 7.73 -22.03 9.25
C GLY A 410 9.04 -22.66 8.79
N ARG A 411 9.50 -23.71 9.49
CA ARG A 411 10.67 -24.51 9.09
C ARG A 411 10.43 -25.34 7.83
N THR A 412 9.24 -25.92 7.66
CA THR A 412 8.90 -26.73 6.47
C THR A 412 8.88 -25.87 5.21
N LEU A 413 8.23 -24.70 5.24
CA LEU A 413 8.21 -23.74 4.13
C LEU A 413 9.62 -23.20 3.84
N LYS A 414 10.39 -22.83 4.88
CA LYS A 414 11.79 -22.40 4.77
C LYS A 414 12.67 -23.48 4.13
N HIS A 415 12.54 -24.74 4.54
CA HIS A 415 13.27 -25.88 3.98
C HIS A 415 12.86 -26.16 2.52
N ALA A 416 11.58 -26.06 2.18
CA ALA A 416 11.11 -26.19 0.80
C ALA A 416 11.68 -25.08 -0.13
N LEU A 417 11.70 -23.84 0.35
CA LEU A 417 12.31 -22.71 -0.37
C LEU A 417 13.83 -22.88 -0.55
N HIS A 418 14.55 -23.34 0.48
CA HIS A 418 15.98 -23.69 0.38
C HIS A 418 16.24 -24.89 -0.54
N LEU A 419 15.33 -25.86 -0.64
CA LEU A 419 15.46 -26.97 -1.59
C LEU A 419 15.23 -26.51 -3.04
N LYS A 420 14.27 -25.60 -3.28
CA LYS A 420 14.11 -24.90 -4.57
C LYS A 420 15.33 -24.04 -4.91
N GLU A 421 15.93 -23.38 -3.92
CA GLU A 421 17.19 -22.64 -4.05
C GLU A 421 18.34 -23.54 -4.51
N LEU A 422 18.54 -24.67 -3.82
CA LEU A 422 19.59 -25.64 -4.14
C LEU A 422 19.42 -26.23 -5.54
N LYS A 423 18.18 -26.53 -5.97
CA LYS A 423 17.88 -26.98 -7.35
C LYS A 423 18.27 -25.92 -8.38
N LYS A 424 17.88 -24.65 -8.17
CA LYS A 424 18.24 -23.53 -9.06
C LYS A 424 19.76 -23.29 -9.10
N LEU A 425 20.45 -23.37 -7.95
CA LEU A 425 21.89 -23.19 -7.85
C LEU A 425 22.65 -24.32 -8.55
N LYS A 426 22.20 -25.57 -8.43
CA LYS A 426 22.73 -26.72 -9.20
C LYS A 426 22.52 -26.54 -10.70
N HIS A 427 21.31 -26.17 -11.15
CA HIS A 427 21.05 -25.90 -12.56
C HIS A 427 21.89 -24.74 -13.11
N PHE A 428 22.08 -23.67 -12.32
CA PHE A 428 22.98 -22.57 -12.68
C PHE A 428 24.44 -23.04 -12.77
N HIS A 429 24.90 -23.88 -11.84
CA HIS A 429 26.22 -24.50 -11.88
C HIS A 429 26.42 -25.42 -13.09
N GLU A 430 25.43 -26.24 -13.44
CA GLU A 430 25.43 -27.09 -14.63
C GLU A 430 25.53 -26.26 -15.92
N LYS A 431 24.65 -25.25 -16.07
CA LYS A 431 24.65 -24.36 -17.24
C LYS A 431 25.95 -23.56 -17.36
N THR A 432 26.43 -23.01 -16.25
CA THR A 432 27.69 -22.26 -16.18
C THR A 432 28.89 -23.17 -16.50
N SER A 433 28.92 -24.38 -15.95
CA SER A 433 29.94 -25.39 -16.26
C SER A 433 29.92 -25.82 -17.73
N ALA A 434 28.73 -25.98 -18.34
CA ALA A 434 28.60 -26.27 -19.76
C ALA A 434 29.16 -25.12 -20.63
N CYS A 435 28.84 -23.86 -20.28
CA CYS A 435 29.44 -22.68 -20.92
C CYS A 435 30.97 -22.65 -20.75
N PHE A 436 31.51 -23.01 -19.59
CA PHE A 436 32.95 -23.07 -19.35
C PHE A 436 33.65 -24.20 -20.12
N VAL A 437 33.00 -25.37 -20.27
CA VAL A 437 33.51 -26.44 -21.14
C VAL A 437 33.52 -25.98 -22.61
N HIS A 438 32.49 -25.26 -23.06
CA HIS A 438 32.45 -24.68 -24.40
C HIS A 438 33.54 -23.62 -24.59
N LEU A 439 33.70 -22.67 -23.66
CA LEU A 439 34.74 -21.65 -23.68
C LEU A 439 36.15 -22.27 -23.72
N LYS A 440 36.40 -23.29 -22.90
CA LYS A 440 37.68 -24.02 -22.86
C LYS A 440 37.96 -24.75 -24.18
N LYS A 441 36.93 -25.31 -24.81
CA LYS A 441 37.00 -25.97 -26.13
C LYS A 441 37.29 -24.95 -27.24
N GLU A 442 36.58 -23.84 -27.28
CA GLU A 442 36.81 -22.78 -28.26
C GLU A 442 38.18 -22.13 -28.09
N ARG A 443 38.63 -21.85 -26.85
CA ARG A 443 40.02 -21.45 -26.58
C ARG A 443 40.99 -22.47 -27.16
N SER A 444 40.85 -23.77 -26.85
CA SER A 444 41.78 -24.78 -27.38
C SER A 444 41.78 -24.83 -28.91
N HIS A 445 40.61 -24.77 -29.53
CA HIS A 445 40.45 -24.80 -30.98
C HIS A 445 41.02 -23.54 -31.65
N PHE A 446 40.94 -22.37 -30.99
CA PHE A 446 41.58 -21.14 -31.43
C PHE A 446 43.10 -21.21 -31.27
N THR A 447 43.60 -21.61 -30.10
CA THR A 447 45.05 -21.70 -29.80
C THR A 447 45.77 -22.65 -30.75
N MET A 448 45.16 -23.78 -31.14
CA MET A 448 45.75 -24.77 -32.06
C MET A 448 45.87 -24.30 -33.53
N LYS A 449 45.26 -23.17 -33.92
CA LYS A 449 45.35 -22.65 -35.29
C LYS A 449 46.71 -21.99 -35.56
N SER A 450 47.15 -22.01 -36.83
CA SER A 450 48.31 -21.21 -37.24
C SER A 450 48.02 -19.72 -37.08
N GLN A 451 49.06 -18.88 -36.93
CA GLN A 451 48.88 -17.44 -36.77
C GLN A 451 48.13 -16.81 -37.96
N ALA A 452 48.41 -17.25 -39.18
CA ALA A 452 47.70 -16.80 -40.38
C ALA A 452 46.22 -17.21 -40.38
N ASP A 453 45.90 -18.38 -39.84
CA ASP A 453 44.51 -18.85 -39.72
C ASP A 453 43.75 -18.16 -38.59
N LYS A 454 44.41 -17.81 -37.47
CA LYS A 454 43.85 -16.98 -36.39
C LYS A 454 43.45 -15.60 -36.93
N VAL A 455 44.36 -14.91 -37.61
CA VAL A 455 44.09 -13.59 -38.23
C VAL A 455 42.97 -13.68 -39.27
N ARG A 456 42.99 -14.70 -40.15
CA ARG A 456 41.91 -14.92 -41.12
C ARG A 456 40.57 -15.24 -40.44
N CYS A 457 40.57 -15.92 -39.29
CA CYS A 457 39.36 -16.19 -38.52
C CYS A 457 38.79 -14.91 -37.92
N VAL A 458 39.60 -14.12 -37.20
CA VAL A 458 39.17 -12.86 -36.57
C VAL A 458 38.71 -11.85 -37.63
N SER A 459 39.39 -11.75 -38.76
CA SER A 459 38.99 -10.91 -39.89
C SER A 459 37.62 -11.32 -40.47
N ARG A 460 37.32 -12.63 -40.58
CA ARG A 460 35.98 -13.10 -40.94
C ARG A 460 34.94 -12.79 -39.86
N SER A 461 35.28 -12.93 -38.58
CA SER A 461 34.36 -12.59 -37.48
C SER A 461 34.02 -11.09 -37.45
N LEU A 462 34.98 -10.21 -37.71
CA LEU A 462 34.73 -8.77 -37.87
C LEU A 462 33.79 -8.47 -39.04
N LYS A 463 33.92 -9.20 -40.16
CA LYS A 463 32.97 -9.09 -41.28
C LYS A 463 31.57 -9.58 -40.88
N HIS A 464 31.46 -10.75 -40.27
CA HIS A 464 30.18 -11.31 -39.80
C HIS A 464 29.49 -10.37 -38.78
N LEU A 465 30.27 -9.67 -37.96
CA LEU A 465 29.74 -8.69 -37.00
C LEU A 465 29.18 -7.45 -37.72
N VAL A 466 29.80 -6.99 -38.82
CA VAL A 466 29.22 -5.94 -39.68
C VAL A 466 27.90 -6.38 -40.32
N ASP A 467 27.80 -7.64 -40.74
CA ASP A 467 26.61 -8.19 -41.38
C ASP A 467 25.44 -8.40 -40.37
N GLU A 468 25.75 -8.69 -39.10
CA GLU A 468 24.75 -8.90 -38.02
C GLU A 468 24.30 -7.63 -37.28
N LEU A 469 25.18 -6.63 -37.10
CA LEU A 469 24.85 -5.42 -36.34
C LEU A 469 23.54 -4.72 -36.75
N PRO A 470 23.18 -4.60 -38.05
CA PRO A 470 21.89 -4.06 -38.46
C PRO A 470 20.68 -4.85 -37.93
N SER A 471 20.77 -6.18 -37.84
CA SER A 471 19.69 -7.04 -37.33
C SER A 471 19.48 -6.82 -35.82
N LEU A 472 20.58 -6.66 -35.08
CA LEU A 472 20.57 -6.37 -33.65
C LEU A 472 20.04 -4.95 -33.35
N LEU A 473 20.38 -3.95 -34.18
CA LEU A 473 19.85 -2.59 -34.07
C LEU A 473 18.32 -2.54 -34.27
N ILE A 474 17.79 -3.30 -35.22
CA ILE A 474 16.32 -3.41 -35.44
C ILE A 474 15.66 -4.04 -34.21
N ARG A 475 16.16 -5.19 -33.73
CA ARG A 475 15.65 -5.85 -32.51
C ARG A 475 15.73 -4.96 -31.27
N LEU A 476 16.79 -4.16 -31.14
CA LEU A 476 16.94 -3.23 -30.02
C LEU A 476 15.92 -2.08 -30.10
N ARG A 477 15.61 -1.58 -31.31
CA ARG A 477 14.57 -0.58 -31.52
C ARG A 477 13.18 -1.13 -31.23
N GLU A 478 12.88 -2.35 -31.68
CA GLU A 478 11.64 -3.07 -31.35
C GLU A 478 11.51 -3.32 -29.85
N LEU A 479 12.59 -3.71 -29.18
CA LEU A 479 12.62 -3.87 -27.73
C LEU A 479 12.37 -2.55 -27.00
N THR A 480 12.93 -1.44 -27.50
CA THR A 480 12.73 -0.09 -26.94
C THR A 480 11.26 0.33 -27.04
N SER A 481 10.62 0.15 -28.20
CA SER A 481 9.19 0.48 -28.35
C SER A 481 8.28 -0.47 -27.55
N ALA A 482 8.65 -1.74 -27.42
CA ALA A 482 7.92 -2.70 -26.58
C ALA A 482 8.03 -2.37 -25.08
N LEU A 483 9.20 -1.98 -24.58
CA LEU A 483 9.39 -1.59 -23.17
C LEU A 483 8.61 -0.32 -22.80
N ASP A 484 8.51 0.63 -23.73
CA ASP A 484 7.80 1.89 -23.50
C ASP A 484 6.27 1.73 -23.59
N GLN A 485 5.78 1.03 -24.62
CA GLN A 485 4.33 0.92 -24.90
C GLN A 485 3.63 -0.31 -24.32
N LYS A 486 4.32 -1.45 -24.14
CA LYS A 486 3.68 -2.73 -23.82
C LYS A 486 3.83 -3.18 -22.37
N VAL A 487 4.83 -2.67 -21.64
CA VAL A 487 5.05 -3.06 -20.24
C VAL A 487 4.21 -2.16 -19.33
N THR A 488 3.18 -2.74 -18.73
CA THR A 488 2.29 -2.09 -17.76
C THR A 488 3.05 -1.67 -16.48
N TRP A 489 2.41 -0.88 -15.62
CA TRP A 489 2.99 -0.54 -14.32
C TRP A 489 3.14 -1.76 -13.40
N LYS A 490 2.16 -2.67 -13.42
CA LYS A 490 2.13 -3.95 -12.68
C LYS A 490 3.31 -4.84 -13.06
N GLU A 491 3.49 -5.12 -14.35
CA GLU A 491 4.63 -5.90 -14.88
C GLU A 491 5.98 -5.23 -14.61
N TRP A 492 6.06 -3.89 -14.70
CA TRP A 492 7.31 -3.19 -14.39
C TRP A 492 7.69 -3.33 -12.90
N LYS A 493 6.75 -3.10 -11.97
CA LYS A 493 7.00 -3.30 -10.53
C LYS A 493 7.48 -4.72 -10.26
N TYR A 494 6.84 -5.71 -10.87
CA TYR A 494 7.23 -7.11 -10.80
C TYR A 494 8.66 -7.35 -11.28
N ILE A 495 9.00 -6.93 -12.51
CA ILE A 495 10.33 -7.13 -13.10
C ILE A 495 11.40 -6.45 -12.24
N PHE A 496 11.14 -5.23 -11.76
CA PHE A 496 12.09 -4.47 -10.95
C PHE A 496 12.34 -5.10 -9.57
N LYS A 497 11.27 -5.44 -8.81
CA LYS A 497 11.41 -6.10 -7.50
C LYS A 497 12.07 -7.48 -7.65
N MET A 498 11.73 -8.23 -8.70
CA MET A 498 12.33 -9.53 -9.02
C MET A 498 13.83 -9.43 -9.37
N ALA A 499 14.22 -8.47 -10.21
CA ALA A 499 15.60 -8.28 -10.63
C ALA A 499 16.50 -7.81 -9.48
N THR A 500 16.08 -6.76 -8.77
CA THR A 500 16.82 -6.21 -7.62
C THR A 500 17.04 -7.26 -6.53
N SER A 501 15.98 -7.99 -6.15
CA SER A 501 16.05 -9.04 -5.13
C SER A 501 16.96 -10.20 -5.52
N LYS A 502 16.94 -10.65 -6.78
CA LYS A 502 17.85 -11.68 -7.30
C LYS A 502 19.31 -11.24 -7.29
N VAL A 503 19.60 -10.00 -7.66
CA VAL A 503 20.97 -9.45 -7.65
C VAL A 503 21.50 -9.32 -6.22
N SER A 504 20.69 -8.82 -5.28
CA SER A 504 21.06 -8.74 -3.86
C SER A 504 21.25 -10.13 -3.23
N TRP A 505 20.41 -11.12 -3.57
CA TRP A 505 20.63 -12.52 -3.15
C TRP A 505 21.95 -13.08 -3.71
N GLY A 506 22.24 -12.87 -4.99
CA GLY A 506 23.49 -13.30 -5.61
C GLY A 506 24.71 -12.69 -4.94
N LEU A 507 24.67 -11.37 -4.67
CA LEU A 507 25.70 -10.66 -3.92
C LEU A 507 25.86 -11.23 -2.50
N SER A 508 24.77 -11.52 -1.79
CA SER A 508 24.82 -12.10 -0.44
C SER A 508 25.52 -13.48 -0.42
N LYS A 509 25.35 -14.29 -1.48
CA LYS A 509 26.09 -15.56 -1.64
C LYS A 509 27.57 -15.35 -1.97
N VAL A 510 27.91 -14.33 -2.77
CA VAL A 510 29.31 -13.93 -3.02
C VAL A 510 29.97 -13.45 -1.72
N GLN A 511 29.31 -12.58 -0.96
CA GLN A 511 29.75 -12.11 0.37
C GLN A 511 29.93 -13.27 1.36
N SER A 512 29.02 -14.23 1.38
CA SER A 512 29.11 -15.42 2.25
C SER A 512 30.31 -16.31 1.94
N ASN A 513 30.76 -16.33 0.67
CA ASN A 513 31.90 -17.12 0.19
C ASN A 513 33.13 -16.25 -0.12
N LYS A 514 33.21 -15.05 0.49
CA LYS A 514 34.29 -14.07 0.30
C LYS A 514 35.71 -14.68 0.23
N PRO A 515 36.16 -15.55 1.16
CA PRO A 515 37.55 -16.06 1.13
C PRO A 515 37.87 -16.89 -0.11
N SER A 516 36.91 -17.65 -0.65
CA SER A 516 37.10 -18.46 -1.87
C SER A 516 37.11 -17.63 -3.15
N LEU A 517 36.64 -16.37 -3.09
CA LEU A 517 36.54 -15.46 -4.24
C LEU A 517 37.55 -14.30 -4.18
N GLN A 518 38.31 -14.14 -3.09
CA GLN A 518 39.38 -13.13 -3.01
C GLN A 518 40.40 -13.14 -4.16
N PRO A 519 40.98 -14.29 -4.62
CA PRO A 519 41.95 -14.27 -5.72
C PRO A 519 41.34 -13.72 -7.02
N MET A 520 40.12 -14.16 -7.35
CA MET A 520 39.34 -13.67 -8.48
C MET A 520 39.04 -12.17 -8.37
N ILE A 521 38.56 -11.69 -7.21
CA ILE A 521 38.25 -10.28 -6.99
C ILE A 521 39.51 -9.42 -7.16
N LYS A 522 40.66 -9.89 -6.68
CA LYS A 522 41.95 -9.21 -6.85
C LYS A 522 42.39 -9.16 -8.32
N GLU A 523 42.29 -10.27 -9.05
CA GLU A 523 42.58 -10.28 -10.49
C GLU A 523 41.64 -9.34 -11.28
N MET A 524 40.35 -9.25 -10.91
CA MET A 524 39.43 -8.28 -11.49
C MET A 524 39.86 -6.82 -11.23
N CYS A 525 40.32 -6.50 -10.01
CA CYS A 525 40.88 -5.18 -9.70
C CYS A 525 42.13 -4.87 -10.54
N ASP A 526 43.04 -5.84 -10.70
CA ASP A 526 44.29 -5.72 -11.46
C ASP A 526 44.07 -5.59 -12.99
N ILE A 527 42.94 -6.09 -13.50
CA ILE A 527 42.49 -5.94 -14.89
C ILE A 527 41.82 -4.57 -15.10
N VAL A 528 40.85 -4.22 -14.25
CA VAL A 528 40.05 -3.00 -14.41
C VAL A 528 40.89 -1.75 -14.10
N ARG A 529 41.75 -1.78 -13.09
CA ARG A 529 42.64 -0.66 -12.69
C ARG A 529 41.92 0.69 -12.58
N SER A 530 40.84 0.72 -11.80
CA SER A 530 40.05 1.92 -11.54
C SER A 530 39.72 2.05 -10.06
N ASP A 531 40.09 3.19 -9.48
CA ASP A 531 39.80 3.49 -8.07
C ASP A 531 38.28 3.58 -7.81
N GLN A 532 37.49 4.01 -8.80
CA GLN A 532 36.03 4.02 -8.70
C GLN A 532 35.43 2.61 -8.64
N PHE A 533 36.02 1.67 -9.39
CA PHE A 533 35.61 0.26 -9.35
C PHE A 533 35.99 -0.36 -7.99
N ASN A 534 37.20 -0.11 -7.51
CA ASN A 534 37.67 -0.59 -6.20
C ASN A 534 36.80 -0.03 -5.05
N ALA A 535 36.48 1.27 -5.07
CA ALA A 535 35.56 1.89 -4.10
C ALA A 535 34.15 1.29 -4.16
N SER A 536 33.68 0.91 -5.35
CA SER A 536 32.41 0.20 -5.53
C SER A 536 32.45 -1.21 -4.92
N LEU A 537 33.56 -1.95 -5.09
CA LEU A 537 33.75 -3.28 -4.47
C LEU A 537 33.88 -3.22 -2.93
N VAL A 538 34.50 -2.17 -2.38
CA VAL A 538 34.53 -1.90 -0.94
C VAL A 538 33.12 -1.59 -0.42
N THR A 539 32.33 -0.78 -1.15
CA THR A 539 30.92 -0.51 -0.82
C THR A 539 30.07 -1.78 -0.84
N LEU A 540 30.37 -2.72 -1.74
CA LEU A 540 29.77 -4.05 -1.81
C LEU A 540 30.31 -5.05 -0.76
N GLY A 541 31.24 -4.66 0.12
CA GLY A 541 31.82 -5.52 1.15
C GLY A 541 32.71 -6.66 0.62
N LEU A 542 33.13 -6.59 -0.65
CA LEU A 542 33.89 -7.63 -1.33
C LEU A 542 35.41 -7.48 -1.12
N VAL A 543 35.87 -6.26 -0.91
CA VAL A 543 37.27 -5.88 -0.62
C VAL A 543 37.33 -5.17 0.73
N GLU A 544 38.43 -5.34 1.48
CA GLU A 544 38.60 -4.68 2.79
C GLU A 544 39.18 -3.26 2.66
N PRO A 545 38.73 -2.30 3.48
CA PRO A 545 39.19 -0.92 3.41
C PRO A 545 40.64 -0.80 3.91
N GLY A 546 41.59 -0.91 2.99
CA GLY A 546 43.03 -0.75 3.29
C GLY A 546 43.98 -1.35 2.24
N GLU A 547 43.54 -2.36 1.47
CA GLU A 547 44.37 -2.94 0.41
C GLU A 547 44.22 -2.18 -0.91
N ASN A 548 45.10 -1.21 -1.17
CA ASN A 548 45.30 -0.69 -2.53
C ASN A 548 46.23 -1.66 -3.30
N PRO A 549 45.78 -2.34 -4.37
CA PRO A 549 46.65 -3.17 -5.22
C PRO A 549 47.46 -2.26 -6.16
N GLY A 550 48.45 -1.56 -5.59
CA GLY A 550 49.02 -0.36 -6.25
C GLY A 550 50.40 0.09 -5.78
N SER A 551 51.23 -0.77 -5.19
CA SER A 551 52.67 -0.50 -5.05
C SER A 551 53.50 -1.79 -5.10
N PRO A 552 54.70 -1.77 -5.73
CA PRO A 552 55.60 -2.91 -5.71
C PRO A 552 56.24 -3.05 -4.33
N THR A 553 56.36 -4.28 -3.84
CA THR A 553 56.95 -4.60 -2.55
C THR A 553 58.43 -4.23 -2.47
N SER A 554 58.78 -3.38 -1.49
CA SER A 554 60.08 -3.43 -0.84
C SER A 554 59.89 -3.39 0.68
N SER A 555 60.52 -4.33 1.38
CA SER A 555 60.42 -4.50 2.81
C SER A 555 61.49 -3.69 3.55
N SER A 556 61.12 -3.22 4.76
CA SER A 556 62.02 -2.82 5.85
C SER A 556 62.81 -1.50 5.68
N LEU A 557 62.46 -0.48 6.49
CA LEU A 557 63.35 0.04 7.55
C LEU A 557 62.69 1.09 8.47
N SER A 558 62.83 0.86 9.77
CA SER A 558 62.90 1.78 10.93
C SER A 558 62.36 3.23 10.85
N SER A 559 61.42 3.52 11.75
CA SER A 559 61.36 4.70 12.67
C SER A 559 62.15 5.99 12.34
N MET A 560 61.45 7.12 12.24
CA MET A 560 61.53 8.23 13.23
C MET A 560 60.61 9.43 12.90
N ALA A 561 59.98 9.96 13.96
CA ALA A 561 59.71 11.37 14.25
C ALA A 561 58.83 12.29 13.34
N THR A 562 57.83 12.88 14.02
CA THR A 562 57.36 14.29 13.95
C THR A 562 56.56 14.82 12.74
N SER A 563 55.25 14.98 12.99
CA SER A 563 54.49 16.24 12.99
C SER A 563 54.51 17.19 11.77
N ILE A 564 53.31 17.51 11.25
CA ILE A 564 52.64 18.85 11.36
C ILE A 564 51.35 18.85 10.48
N ASN A 565 50.20 19.14 11.12
CA ASN A 565 49.00 19.91 10.67
C ASN A 565 48.38 19.69 9.25
N ASN A 566 47.06 19.77 9.05
CA ASN A 566 45.95 20.13 9.94
C ASN A 566 44.58 19.51 9.53
N THR A 567 43.71 19.46 10.53
CA THR A 567 42.28 19.10 10.63
C THR A 567 41.33 20.13 9.94
N PRO A 568 39.98 20.01 9.98
CA PRO A 568 39.14 19.03 10.70
C PRO A 568 37.97 18.35 9.95
N SER A 569 37.67 17.13 10.40
CA SER A 569 36.29 16.64 10.56
C SER A 569 36.03 16.45 12.06
N CYS A 570 34.88 16.86 12.57
CA CYS A 570 34.57 16.77 14.01
C CYS A 570 33.99 15.39 14.36
N ALA A 571 34.74 14.61 15.14
CA ALA A 571 34.27 13.37 15.75
C ALA A 571 33.66 13.61 17.14
N ALA A 572 32.68 12.79 17.52
CA ALA A 572 32.19 12.69 18.89
C ALA A 572 33.19 11.89 19.76
N ALA A 573 33.33 12.27 21.03
CA ALA A 573 34.29 11.67 21.95
C ALA A 573 33.69 10.48 22.75
N PRO A 574 34.48 9.43 23.06
CA PRO A 574 34.12 8.39 24.03
C PRO A 574 34.63 8.70 25.45
N LEU A 575 33.97 8.17 26.48
CA LEU A 575 34.42 8.16 27.88
C LEU A 575 34.33 6.72 28.44
N PRO A 576 35.14 6.37 29.48
CA PRO A 576 35.57 5.00 29.73
C PRO A 576 34.74 4.23 30.77
N SER A 577 34.97 2.91 30.83
CA SER A 577 34.41 1.98 31.82
C SER A 577 35.33 1.75 33.02
N SER A 578 34.77 1.58 34.23
CA SER A 578 35.27 0.68 35.29
C SER A 578 34.38 0.66 36.55
N VAL A 579 34.55 -0.41 37.35
CA VAL A 579 34.04 -0.67 38.72
C VAL A 579 32.66 -1.40 38.82
N PRO A 580 32.47 -2.43 39.71
CA PRO A 580 31.43 -3.45 39.55
C PRO A 580 30.43 -3.49 40.77
N PRO A 581 29.65 -4.57 41.02
CA PRO A 581 28.21 -4.48 41.21
C PRO A 581 27.74 -4.25 42.66
N GLY A 582 26.79 -3.34 42.84
CA GLY A 582 25.97 -3.20 44.05
C GLY A 582 24.50 -3.50 43.74
N LYS A 583 23.84 -4.29 44.59
CA LYS A 583 22.39 -4.53 44.51
C LYS A 583 21.64 -3.35 45.09
N GLU A 584 20.70 -2.77 44.36
CA GLU A 584 19.52 -2.12 44.96
C GLU A 584 18.36 -2.08 43.96
N SER A 585 17.14 -2.14 44.49
CA SER A 585 15.94 -2.52 43.75
C SER A 585 14.93 -1.37 43.68
N THR A 586 14.64 -0.88 42.48
CA THR A 586 13.48 -0.02 42.20
C THR A 586 12.83 -0.42 40.89
N SER A 587 11.53 -0.70 40.93
CA SER A 587 10.72 -1.11 39.80
C SER A 587 10.48 0.03 38.81
N SER A 588 10.94 -0.12 37.57
CA SER A 588 10.48 0.67 36.42
C SER A 588 10.08 -0.28 35.29
N THR A 589 8.77 -0.34 35.03
CA THR A 589 8.17 -1.25 34.05
C THR A 589 8.42 -0.73 32.63
N VAL A 590 9.64 -0.92 32.12
CA VAL A 590 9.93 -0.74 30.70
C VAL A 590 9.24 -1.86 29.95
N ALA A 591 8.15 -1.52 29.25
CA ALA A 591 7.42 -2.44 28.38
C ALA A 591 8.34 -2.91 27.25
N ASN A 592 8.92 -4.09 27.45
CA ASN A 592 9.90 -4.69 26.54
C ASN A 592 9.16 -5.42 25.41
N SER A 593 8.53 -4.68 24.50
CA SER A 593 7.93 -5.27 23.31
C SER A 593 9.04 -5.76 22.38
N LYS A 594 9.28 -7.07 22.42
CA LYS A 594 9.85 -7.79 21.29
C LYS A 594 8.81 -7.80 20.17
N ALA A 595 8.63 -6.67 19.50
CA ALA A 595 7.95 -6.64 18.22
C ALA A 595 8.69 -7.62 17.29
N THR A 596 8.03 -8.72 16.96
CA THR A 596 8.53 -9.70 16.01
C THR A 596 8.89 -8.96 14.73
N ARG A 597 10.00 -9.28 14.05
CA ARG A 597 10.45 -8.55 12.82
C ARG A 597 9.43 -8.54 11.66
N TYR A 598 8.30 -9.21 11.87
CA TYR A 598 7.22 -9.47 10.95
C TYR A 598 5.99 -8.58 11.26
N ALA A 599 5.91 -7.96 12.44
CA ALA A 599 5.02 -6.82 12.71
C ALA A 599 5.42 -5.54 11.93
N GLN A 600 6.55 -5.57 11.20
CA GLN A 600 6.95 -4.57 10.21
C GLN A 600 6.53 -4.95 8.77
N LEU A 601 5.62 -5.93 8.59
CA LEU A 601 5.20 -6.44 7.27
C LEU A 601 3.84 -5.92 6.78
N SER A 602 3.44 -4.77 7.30
CA SER A 602 2.72 -3.78 6.50
C SER A 602 3.63 -2.56 6.31
N CYS A 603 3.34 -1.77 5.29
CA CYS A 603 4.06 -0.57 4.88
C CYS A 603 4.70 0.21 6.04
N VAL A 604 5.95 0.69 5.86
CA VAL A 604 6.37 1.94 6.50
C VAL A 604 5.33 2.97 6.07
N GLU A 605 4.45 3.29 7.00
CA GLU A 605 3.39 4.26 6.79
C GLU A 605 4.05 5.58 6.43
N SER A 606 3.43 6.33 5.51
CA SER A 606 4.01 7.61 5.10
C SER A 606 4.19 8.47 6.35
N LEU A 607 5.36 9.07 6.52
CA LEU A 607 5.61 10.00 7.63
C LEU A 607 4.63 11.19 7.61
N CYS A 608 3.85 11.34 6.53
CA CYS A 608 2.81 12.34 6.30
C CYS A 608 1.36 11.82 6.42
N VAL A 609 1.14 10.65 7.04
CA VAL A 609 -0.19 10.14 7.42
C VAL A 609 -0.35 10.25 8.93
N SER A 610 -1.46 10.83 9.37
CA SER A 610 -1.81 11.00 10.78
C SER A 610 -2.23 9.66 11.40
N PRO A 611 -1.81 9.32 12.62
CA PRO A 611 -2.14 8.04 13.23
C PRO A 611 -3.63 7.92 13.53
N CYS A 612 -4.13 6.69 13.45
CA CYS A 612 -5.43 6.28 13.96
C CYS A 612 -5.63 6.67 15.44
N ALA A 613 -6.88 6.90 15.84
CA ALA A 613 -7.29 7.21 17.22
C ALA A 613 -6.64 6.28 18.29
N SER A 614 -6.66 4.97 18.03
CA SER A 614 -6.07 3.91 18.85
C SER A 614 -4.56 4.09 19.12
N ASN A 615 -3.82 4.63 18.15
CA ASN A 615 -2.36 4.81 18.19
C ASN A 615 -1.90 6.26 18.47
N SER A 616 -2.78 7.25 18.31
CA SER A 616 -2.51 8.66 18.62
C SER A 616 -2.28 8.86 20.13
N CYS A 617 -1.30 9.69 20.49
CA CYS A 617 -1.14 10.15 21.88
C CYS A 617 -2.01 11.38 22.16
N SER A 618 -2.33 12.17 21.14
CA SER A 618 -3.27 13.29 21.18
C SER A 618 -4.67 12.82 21.52
N ALA A 619 -5.18 11.76 20.87
CA ALA A 619 -6.49 11.16 21.17
C ALA A 619 -6.63 10.74 22.64
N LYS A 620 -5.62 10.06 23.19
CA LYS A 620 -5.59 9.62 24.60
C LYS A 620 -5.62 10.81 25.56
N ARG A 621 -4.74 11.80 25.34
CA ARG A 621 -4.72 13.03 26.14
C ARG A 621 -5.98 13.88 26.00
N CYS A 622 -6.63 13.83 24.84
CA CYS A 622 -7.88 14.52 24.56
C CYS A 622 -9.02 13.92 25.40
N LEU A 623 -9.13 12.59 25.42
CA LEU A 623 -10.07 11.89 26.30
C LEU A 623 -9.79 12.16 27.79
N ASP A 624 -8.52 12.15 28.20
CA ASP A 624 -8.12 12.52 29.57
C ASP A 624 -8.50 13.97 29.92
N LEU A 625 -8.36 14.91 28.97
CA LEU A 625 -8.75 16.31 29.12
C LEU A 625 -10.28 16.49 29.25
N PHE A 626 -11.08 15.72 28.52
CA PHE A 626 -12.54 15.71 28.70
C PHE A 626 -12.91 15.21 30.10
N ARG A 627 -12.32 14.09 30.53
CA ARG A 627 -12.57 13.47 31.83
C ARG A 627 -12.11 14.35 33.01
N SER A 628 -11.07 15.17 32.83
CA SER A 628 -10.61 16.11 33.86
C SER A 628 -11.49 17.37 33.98
N ALA A 629 -12.27 17.71 32.95
CA ALA A 629 -13.06 18.94 32.85
C ALA A 629 -12.27 20.23 33.16
N THR A 630 -10.96 20.25 32.85
CA THR A 630 -10.08 21.41 33.07
C THR A 630 -10.02 22.32 31.85
N ASN A 631 -10.05 23.65 32.03
CA ASN A 631 -9.95 24.64 30.95
C ASN A 631 -11.08 24.59 29.89
N THR A 632 -12.26 24.09 30.27
CA THR A 632 -13.47 24.03 29.43
C THR A 632 -14.05 25.42 29.15
N ASP A 633 -14.47 25.68 27.91
CA ASP A 633 -14.99 26.97 27.44
C ASP A 633 -16.44 26.91 26.90
N MET A 634 -17.12 25.77 27.03
CA MET A 634 -18.56 25.58 26.79
C MET A 634 -19.19 24.54 27.74
N VAL A 635 -20.52 24.51 27.76
CA VAL A 635 -21.33 23.54 28.52
C VAL A 635 -22.41 22.93 27.61
N PHE A 636 -22.70 21.65 27.80
CA PHE A 636 -23.93 21.00 27.32
C PHE A 636 -24.92 20.88 28.48
N GLU A 637 -26.17 21.25 28.27
CA GLU A 637 -27.27 20.95 29.19
C GLU A 637 -28.08 19.80 28.61
N VAL A 638 -27.99 18.62 29.21
CA VAL A 638 -28.84 17.48 28.83
C VAL A 638 -30.09 17.51 29.70
N ILE A 639 -31.25 17.58 29.05
CA ILE A 639 -32.56 17.57 29.68
C ILE A 639 -33.09 16.14 29.61
N CYS A 640 -33.26 15.51 30.78
CA CYS A 640 -33.95 14.23 30.87
C CYS A 640 -35.45 14.42 30.58
N PRO A 641 -36.11 13.55 29.79
CA PRO A 641 -37.55 13.42 29.85
C PRO A 641 -37.95 12.97 31.27
N PRO A 642 -39.07 13.44 31.83
CA PRO A 642 -39.51 13.02 33.16
C PRO A 642 -39.88 11.53 33.15
N ASP A 643 -39.52 10.81 34.22
CA ASP A 643 -39.82 9.39 34.38
C ASP A 643 -41.34 9.14 34.38
N VAL A 644 -41.87 8.69 33.24
CA VAL A 644 -43.20 8.08 33.16
C VAL A 644 -43.05 6.61 33.53
N ASP A 645 -43.44 6.29 34.77
CA ASP A 645 -43.30 4.98 35.38
C ASP A 645 -44.12 3.90 34.62
N GLY A 646 -43.45 3.16 33.74
CA GLY A 646 -43.88 1.87 33.20
C GLY A 646 -45.01 1.86 32.16
N GLY A 647 -44.67 2.07 30.88
CA GLY A 647 -45.50 1.66 29.74
C GLY A 647 -45.33 2.54 28.49
N ASP A 648 -45.14 1.88 27.34
CA ASP A 648 -45.23 2.37 25.97
C ASP A 648 -44.40 3.61 25.59
N ILE A 649 -43.28 3.35 24.89
CA ILE A 649 -42.55 4.37 24.12
C ILE A 649 -43.34 4.69 22.86
N ILE A 650 -44.22 5.71 22.92
CA ILE A 650 -44.82 6.32 21.74
C ILE A 650 -43.99 7.57 21.37
N ILE A 651 -43.13 7.44 20.35
CA ILE A 651 -42.41 8.59 19.76
C ILE A 651 -43.37 9.35 18.84
N ASP A 652 -44.18 10.24 19.40
CA ASP A 652 -45.11 11.08 18.63
C ASP A 652 -44.43 12.38 18.18
N HIS A 653 -43.54 12.28 17.19
CA HIS A 653 -42.91 13.44 16.55
C HIS A 653 -43.77 14.01 15.41
N ILE A 654 -44.99 14.46 15.74
CA ILE A 654 -45.82 15.26 14.82
C ILE A 654 -46.37 16.50 15.53
N THR A 655 -45.68 17.64 15.37
CA THR A 655 -46.30 18.94 15.07
C THR A 655 -45.25 19.97 14.69
N GLY A 656 -44.95 20.06 13.40
CA GLY A 656 -44.59 21.36 12.84
C GLY A 656 -45.85 22.22 12.84
N GLN A 657 -45.89 23.30 13.61
CA GLN A 657 -46.98 24.28 13.52
C GLN A 657 -46.45 25.71 13.51
N GLU A 658 -47.07 26.52 12.66
CA GLU A 658 -46.52 27.74 12.11
C GLU A 658 -46.47 28.90 13.12
N ALA A 659 -45.44 29.75 12.99
CA ALA A 659 -45.35 30.99 13.74
C ALA A 659 -46.39 32.00 13.22
N GLY A 660 -47.56 32.04 13.85
CA GLY A 660 -48.59 33.06 13.61
C GLY A 660 -48.27 34.37 14.32
N GLU A 661 -48.11 35.44 13.56
CA GLU A 661 -47.91 36.80 14.06
C GLU A 661 -49.11 37.30 14.87
N THR A 662 -48.90 38.09 15.93
CA THR A 662 -49.83 39.15 16.32
C THR A 662 -49.14 40.24 17.16
N GLU A 663 -49.58 41.48 16.96
CA GLU A 663 -48.91 42.69 17.46
C GLU A 663 -49.20 43.00 18.93
N GLY A 664 -48.36 43.86 19.53
CA GLY A 664 -48.38 44.13 20.97
C GLY A 664 -49.39 45.18 21.45
N ALA A 665 -49.69 45.16 22.76
CA ALA A 665 -50.30 46.28 23.46
C ALA A 665 -49.80 46.41 24.92
N VAL A 666 -49.03 47.48 25.11
CA VAL A 666 -48.62 48.20 26.34
C VAL A 666 -49.47 47.99 27.62
N GLY A 667 -48.77 47.63 28.71
CA GLY A 667 -48.77 48.42 29.96
C GLY A 667 -49.68 47.99 31.13
N GLY A 668 -49.10 47.92 32.34
CA GLY A 668 -49.88 47.84 33.59
C GLY A 668 -49.11 47.27 34.79
N THR A 669 -48.44 48.14 35.56
CA THR A 669 -47.97 47.79 36.92
C THR A 669 -49.15 47.67 37.88
N ASN A 670 -49.16 46.69 38.79
CA ASN A 670 -49.48 46.89 40.22
C ASN A 670 -49.32 45.61 41.07
N ASN A 671 -48.73 45.77 42.25
CA ASN A 671 -48.80 44.78 43.32
C ASN A 671 -50.17 44.86 44.04
N SER A 672 -50.76 43.72 44.39
CA SER A 672 -51.22 43.45 45.77
C SER A 672 -51.60 41.98 45.93
N ALA A 673 -51.34 41.43 47.11
CA ALA A 673 -51.65 40.06 47.47
C ALA A 673 -53.16 39.77 47.49
N ASN A 674 -53.53 38.52 47.18
CA ASN A 674 -54.65 37.85 47.82
C ASN A 674 -54.42 36.33 47.87
N SER A 675 -54.60 35.74 49.05
CA SER A 675 -54.51 34.31 49.29
C SER A 675 -55.83 33.60 48.97
N ALA A 676 -55.82 32.60 48.11
CA ALA A 676 -56.86 31.58 48.03
C ALA A 676 -56.31 30.28 47.43
N SER A 677 -56.46 29.19 48.19
CA SER A 677 -56.03 27.83 47.82
C SER A 677 -56.82 27.26 46.64
N THR A 678 -56.15 26.90 45.54
CA THR A 678 -56.66 25.91 44.57
C THR A 678 -55.50 25.23 43.84
N ALA A 679 -55.56 23.90 43.73
CA ALA A 679 -54.69 23.03 42.92
C ALA A 679 -53.17 23.21 43.09
N GLU A 680 -52.55 22.28 43.81
CA GLU A 680 -51.13 21.97 43.64
C GLU A 680 -50.95 21.42 42.22
N GLY A 681 -50.45 22.26 41.31
CA GLY A 681 -49.82 21.79 40.09
C GLY A 681 -48.43 21.29 40.47
N GLU A 682 -48.20 20.00 40.28
CA GLU A 682 -46.90 19.38 40.50
C GLU A 682 -45.93 19.93 39.43
N GLU A 683 -45.09 20.90 39.82
CA GLU A 683 -43.99 21.36 38.99
C GLU A 683 -43.01 20.19 38.86
N VAL A 684 -43.14 19.43 37.76
CA VAL A 684 -42.25 18.32 37.42
C VAL A 684 -40.83 18.86 37.34
N GLU A 685 -40.00 18.51 38.32
CA GLU A 685 -38.63 19.00 38.46
C GLU A 685 -37.77 18.37 37.35
N VAL A 686 -37.66 19.07 36.22
CA VAL A 686 -36.90 18.62 35.04
C VAL A 686 -35.42 18.50 35.41
N GLU A 687 -34.88 17.29 35.40
CA GLU A 687 -33.50 17.04 35.76
C GLU A 687 -32.54 17.51 34.64
N VAL A 688 -31.80 18.59 34.92
CA VAL A 688 -30.83 19.19 33.99
C VAL A 688 -29.41 18.78 34.34
N HIS A 689 -28.75 18.09 33.42
CA HIS A 689 -27.38 17.60 33.57
C HIS A 689 -26.38 18.46 32.80
N GLU A 690 -25.48 19.16 33.51
CA GLU A 690 -24.40 19.93 32.88
C GLU A 690 -23.16 19.07 32.56
N ILE A 691 -22.71 19.10 31.29
CA ILE A 691 -21.47 18.46 30.84
C ILE A 691 -20.55 19.52 30.21
N LYS A 692 -19.42 19.81 30.86
CA LYS A 692 -18.44 20.80 30.40
C LYS A 692 -17.58 20.26 29.26
N ALA A 693 -17.28 21.11 28.27
CA ALA A 693 -16.53 20.71 27.07
C ALA A 693 -15.66 21.86 26.50
N HIS A 694 -14.95 21.56 25.41
CA HIS A 694 -14.01 22.44 24.71
C HIS A 694 -14.49 22.70 23.28
N ARG A 695 -14.85 23.95 22.96
CA ARG A 695 -15.45 24.37 21.68
C ARG A 695 -14.59 23.97 20.49
N VAL A 696 -13.29 24.20 20.57
CA VAL A 696 -12.34 23.88 19.48
C VAL A 696 -12.26 22.38 19.18
N ILE A 697 -12.36 21.52 20.20
CA ILE A 697 -12.26 20.07 20.01
C ILE A 697 -13.57 19.55 19.43
N VAL A 698 -14.70 19.92 20.03
CA VAL A 698 -16.03 19.48 19.57
C VAL A 698 -16.30 19.94 18.13
N ALA A 699 -16.02 21.19 17.78
CA ALA A 699 -16.15 21.72 16.41
C ALA A 699 -15.13 21.13 15.41
N ALA A 700 -13.99 20.61 15.87
CA ALA A 700 -13.03 19.92 15.02
C ALA A 700 -13.35 18.44 14.79
N ARG A 701 -14.29 17.87 15.55
CA ARG A 701 -14.65 16.46 15.53
C ARG A 701 -16.10 16.18 15.10
N CYS A 702 -16.95 17.21 15.04
CA CYS A 702 -18.33 17.13 14.57
C CYS A 702 -18.72 18.40 13.81
N ASP A 703 -19.19 18.23 12.57
CA ASP A 703 -19.51 19.32 11.64
C ASP A 703 -20.81 20.05 12.01
N TRP A 704 -21.78 19.34 12.60
CA TRP A 704 -22.99 19.92 13.17
C TRP A 704 -22.64 20.90 14.31
N PHE A 705 -21.84 20.45 15.29
CA PHE A 705 -21.41 21.32 16.39
C PHE A 705 -20.54 22.49 15.91
N ARG A 706 -19.72 22.30 14.86
CA ARG A 706 -18.98 23.40 14.23
C ARG A 706 -19.91 24.48 13.71
N ARG A 707 -20.96 24.10 12.98
CA ARG A 707 -21.96 25.04 12.46
C ARG A 707 -22.72 25.73 13.61
N ALA A 708 -23.19 24.98 14.61
CA ALA A 708 -23.89 25.53 15.76
C ALA A 708 -23.05 26.55 16.55
N LEU A 709 -21.77 26.26 16.81
CA LEU A 709 -20.87 27.13 17.58
C LEU A 709 -20.29 28.33 16.78
N LEU A 710 -20.53 28.38 15.47
CA LEU A 710 -20.09 29.45 14.56
C LEU A 710 -21.24 30.22 13.88
N SER A 711 -22.50 29.81 14.07
CA SER A 711 -23.69 30.40 13.45
C SER A 711 -23.99 31.84 13.89
N GLY A 712 -23.47 32.25 15.05
CA GLY A 712 -23.88 33.49 15.72
C GLY A 712 -25.25 33.41 16.41
N MET A 713 -25.86 32.22 16.48
CA MET A 713 -27.10 31.96 17.21
C MET A 713 -26.84 31.80 18.72
N LYS A 714 -27.89 31.49 19.48
CA LYS A 714 -27.86 31.39 20.95
C LYS A 714 -26.73 30.48 21.45
N GLU A 715 -26.54 29.34 20.79
CA GLU A 715 -25.54 28.32 21.10
C GLU A 715 -24.11 28.87 21.03
N ALA A 716 -23.84 29.71 20.03
CA ALA A 716 -22.56 30.37 19.83
C ALA A 716 -22.31 31.53 20.82
N ILE A 717 -23.37 32.25 21.20
CA ILE A 717 -23.33 33.40 22.12
C ILE A 717 -23.18 32.92 23.57
N ASP A 718 -24.12 32.08 24.03
CA ASP A 718 -24.17 31.55 25.40
C ASP A 718 -23.07 30.51 25.64
N ARG A 719 -22.43 30.00 24.57
CA ARG A 719 -21.46 28.89 24.58
C ARG A 719 -22.05 27.63 25.22
N LYS A 720 -23.33 27.41 24.93
CA LYS A 720 -24.16 26.42 25.61
C LYS A 720 -25.08 25.75 24.61
N ILE A 721 -25.06 24.42 24.56
CA ILE A 721 -25.94 23.63 23.70
C ILE A 721 -26.88 22.84 24.59
N VAL A 722 -28.18 23.00 24.37
CA VAL A 722 -29.22 22.22 25.05
C VAL A 722 -29.50 20.96 24.25
N VAL A 723 -29.56 19.82 24.92
CA VAL A 723 -29.79 18.50 24.34
C VAL A 723 -31.05 17.94 24.98
N HIS A 724 -32.05 17.64 24.16
CA HIS A 724 -33.34 17.10 24.59
C HIS A 724 -33.41 15.60 24.30
N ASP A 725 -34.24 14.90 25.07
CA ASP A 725 -34.67 13.52 24.81
C ASP A 725 -33.47 12.56 24.68
N THR A 726 -32.59 12.57 25.68
CA THR A 726 -31.36 11.75 25.68
C THR A 726 -30.88 11.46 27.09
N ASN A 727 -30.48 10.22 27.35
CA ASN A 727 -29.83 9.82 28.59
C ASN A 727 -28.46 10.55 28.77
N PRO A 728 -28.21 11.26 29.88
CA PRO A 728 -26.96 12.00 30.13
C PRO A 728 -25.68 11.15 30.05
N ASP A 729 -25.71 9.89 30.49
CA ASP A 729 -24.57 8.98 30.41
C ASP A 729 -24.31 8.51 28.98
N LEU A 730 -25.37 8.35 28.19
CA LEU A 730 -25.25 8.02 26.77
C LEU A 730 -24.67 9.21 25.99
N PHE A 731 -25.17 10.42 26.24
CA PHE A 731 -24.61 11.63 25.63
C PHE A 731 -23.16 11.89 26.08
N ARG A 732 -22.83 11.58 27.34
CA ARG A 732 -21.43 11.57 27.82
C ARG A 732 -20.57 10.60 27.01
N ARG A 733 -21.02 9.38 26.74
CA ARG A 733 -20.29 8.41 25.90
C ARG A 733 -20.15 8.89 24.45
N PHE A 734 -21.16 9.55 23.89
CA PHE A 734 -21.08 10.18 22.56
C PHE A 734 -19.98 11.26 22.52
N LEU A 735 -19.93 12.13 23.55
CA LEU A 735 -18.84 13.09 23.68
C LEU A 735 -17.48 12.42 23.90
N GLU A 736 -17.38 11.36 24.71
CA GLU A 736 -16.14 10.58 24.85
C GLU A 736 -15.68 10.03 23.48
N ALA A 737 -16.59 9.59 22.61
CA ALA A 737 -16.27 9.11 21.28
C ALA A 737 -15.69 10.20 20.37
N LEU A 738 -16.20 11.44 20.44
CA LEU A 738 -15.65 12.58 19.69
C LEU A 738 -14.21 12.89 20.12
N TYR A 739 -13.93 12.88 21.44
CA TYR A 739 -12.60 13.17 21.99
C TYR A 739 -11.61 12.02 21.80
N ALA A 740 -12.04 10.77 22.01
CA ALA A 740 -11.21 9.58 21.79
C ALA A 740 -10.98 9.29 20.31
N GLY A 741 -11.90 9.68 19.43
CA GLY A 741 -11.89 9.33 18.01
C GLY A 741 -12.37 7.90 17.71
N HIS A 742 -12.92 7.19 18.70
CA HIS A 742 -13.61 5.92 18.54
C HIS A 742 -14.73 5.80 19.58
N LEU A 743 -15.83 5.13 19.25
CA LEU A 743 -16.84 4.74 20.24
C LEU A 743 -16.39 3.47 20.97
N ASP A 744 -16.62 3.40 22.29
CA ASP A 744 -16.52 2.15 23.06
C ASP A 744 -17.92 1.55 23.25
N THR A 745 -18.23 0.54 22.44
CA THR A 745 -19.52 -0.19 22.47
C THR A 745 -19.61 -1.15 23.66
N ARG A 746 -18.54 -1.34 24.42
CA ARG A 746 -18.51 -2.27 25.57
C ARG A 746 -19.47 -1.82 26.66
N GLY A 747 -20.42 -2.70 26.97
CA GLY A 747 -21.45 -2.45 27.98
C GLY A 747 -22.56 -1.50 27.53
N LEU A 748 -22.74 -1.28 26.22
CA LEU A 748 -24.03 -0.84 25.67
C LEU A 748 -24.90 -2.08 25.46
N ASN A 749 -26.20 -1.98 25.79
CA ASN A 749 -27.21 -2.94 25.33
C ASN A 749 -27.75 -2.51 23.96
N ASP A 750 -28.61 -3.34 23.36
CA ASP A 750 -29.18 -3.09 22.03
C ASP A 750 -29.95 -1.75 21.96
N GLU A 751 -30.68 -1.40 23.02
CA GLU A 751 -31.44 -0.14 23.16
C GLU A 751 -30.50 1.08 23.20
N MET A 752 -29.51 1.10 24.10
CA MET A 752 -28.51 2.17 24.15
C MET A 752 -27.70 2.29 22.85
N LEU A 753 -27.54 1.19 22.11
CA LEU A 753 -26.85 1.19 20.82
C LEU A 753 -27.73 1.76 19.70
N ALA A 754 -29.04 1.50 19.72
CA ALA A 754 -30.04 2.16 18.88
C ALA A 754 -30.17 3.67 19.18
N ASP A 755 -30.20 4.05 20.45
CA ASP A 755 -30.20 5.45 20.88
C ASP A 755 -28.88 6.15 20.47
N MET A 756 -27.73 5.48 20.62
CA MET A 756 -26.44 6.00 20.16
C MET A 756 -26.42 6.18 18.64
N MET A 757 -26.99 5.24 17.88
CA MET A 757 -27.14 5.36 16.43
C MET A 757 -28.00 6.57 16.04
N THR A 758 -29.07 6.83 16.79
CA THR A 758 -29.96 8.00 16.63
C THR A 758 -29.25 9.31 16.98
N LEU A 759 -28.42 9.34 18.03
CA LEU A 759 -27.55 10.48 18.35
C LEU A 759 -26.52 10.75 17.26
N CYS A 760 -25.93 9.70 16.70
CA CYS A 760 -24.96 9.82 15.63
C CYS A 760 -25.61 10.38 14.35
N ASP A 761 -26.83 9.98 14.03
CA ASP A 761 -27.61 10.58 12.93
C ASP A 761 -27.94 12.06 13.20
N ARG A 762 -28.52 12.37 14.36
CA ARG A 762 -28.90 13.74 14.80
C ARG A 762 -27.75 14.75 14.72
N TYR A 763 -26.52 14.30 14.95
CA TYR A 763 -25.31 15.13 14.94
C TYR A 763 -24.37 14.89 13.74
N GLU A 764 -24.86 14.25 12.68
CA GLU A 764 -24.14 14.04 11.41
C GLU A 764 -22.78 13.32 11.57
N MET A 765 -22.76 12.28 12.42
CA MET A 765 -21.60 11.44 12.71
C MET A 765 -21.73 10.06 12.03
N ASP A 766 -21.76 10.06 10.69
CA ASP A 766 -22.00 8.86 9.88
C ASP A 766 -21.05 7.68 10.20
N ASP A 767 -19.76 7.95 10.44
CA ASP A 767 -18.76 6.93 10.83
C ASP A 767 -19.17 6.17 12.12
N LEU A 768 -19.70 6.90 13.11
CA LEU A 768 -20.15 6.33 14.39
C LEU A 768 -21.51 5.66 14.25
N LYS A 769 -22.42 6.23 13.44
CA LYS A 769 -23.71 5.64 13.08
C LYS A 769 -23.51 4.28 12.40
N HIS A 770 -22.58 4.18 11.45
CA HIS A 770 -22.28 2.94 10.75
C HIS A 770 -21.64 1.88 11.66
N LEU A 771 -20.83 2.29 12.64
CA LEU A 771 -20.31 1.38 13.66
C LEU A 771 -21.43 0.81 14.55
N CYS A 772 -22.40 1.63 14.98
CA CYS A 772 -23.57 1.16 15.73
C CYS A 772 -24.43 0.20 14.88
N GLU A 773 -24.64 0.53 13.60
CA GLU A 773 -25.29 -0.35 12.63
C GLU A 773 -24.59 -1.72 12.50
N GLN A 774 -23.25 -1.77 12.45
CA GLN A 774 -22.51 -3.02 12.34
C GLN A 774 -22.70 -3.93 13.57
N GLU A 775 -22.68 -3.35 14.76
CA GLU A 775 -22.85 -4.08 16.02
C GLU A 775 -24.33 -4.54 16.19
N LEU A 776 -25.31 -3.69 15.87
CA LEU A 776 -26.74 -4.05 15.89
C LEU A 776 -27.07 -5.24 14.98
N LYS A 777 -26.43 -5.35 13.80
CA LYS A 777 -26.58 -6.51 12.90
C LYS A 777 -26.14 -7.83 13.54
N LEU A 778 -25.14 -7.79 14.43
CA LEU A 778 -24.65 -8.98 15.13
C LEU A 778 -25.59 -9.41 16.27
N HIS A 779 -26.40 -8.48 16.78
CA HIS A 779 -27.35 -8.71 17.88
C HIS A 779 -28.79 -8.96 17.41
N LEU A 780 -29.06 -8.95 16.10
CA LEU A 780 -30.38 -9.24 15.53
C LEU A 780 -30.96 -10.56 16.05
N ASN A 781 -32.14 -10.47 16.65
CA ASN A 781 -32.87 -11.56 17.27
C ASN A 781 -34.39 -11.38 17.10
N GLU A 782 -35.17 -12.39 17.51
CA GLU A 782 -36.62 -12.41 17.33
C GLU A 782 -37.38 -11.30 18.06
N ILE A 783 -36.79 -10.70 19.10
CA ILE A 783 -37.41 -9.60 19.87
C ILE A 783 -37.10 -8.25 19.21
N ASN A 784 -35.84 -8.00 18.86
CA ASN A 784 -35.41 -6.68 18.37
C ASN A 784 -35.58 -6.47 16.85
N ALA A 785 -35.74 -7.52 16.03
CA ALA A 785 -35.67 -7.39 14.57
C ALA A 785 -36.72 -6.46 13.95
N LEU A 786 -37.97 -6.45 14.43
CA LEU A 786 -39.03 -5.57 13.93
C LEU A 786 -38.78 -4.11 14.32
N TYR A 787 -38.37 -3.86 15.56
CA TYR A 787 -38.00 -2.53 16.04
C TYR A 787 -36.79 -1.97 15.29
N LEU A 788 -35.73 -2.77 15.13
CA LEU A 788 -34.52 -2.38 14.41
C LEU A 788 -34.77 -2.19 12.91
N LEU A 789 -35.75 -2.87 12.31
CA LEU A 789 -36.19 -2.58 10.95
C LEU A 789 -36.80 -1.17 10.85
N ASN A 790 -37.71 -0.82 11.75
CA ASN A 790 -38.36 0.50 11.78
C ASN A 790 -37.33 1.62 12.00
N LEU A 791 -36.42 1.43 12.96
CA LEU A 791 -35.31 2.34 13.22
C LEU A 791 -34.38 2.48 12.00
N ALA A 792 -34.06 1.37 11.33
CA ALA A 792 -33.21 1.39 10.14
C ALA A 792 -33.86 2.13 8.97
N ASP A 793 -35.18 2.06 8.82
CA ASP A 793 -35.91 2.84 7.82
C ASP A 793 -35.92 4.34 8.17
N HIS A 794 -36.26 4.67 9.41
CA HIS A 794 -36.29 6.06 9.91
C HIS A 794 -34.93 6.76 9.78
N LEU A 795 -33.84 6.07 10.15
CA LEU A 795 -32.47 6.58 10.02
C LEU A 795 -31.84 6.33 8.62
N ASN A 796 -32.62 5.85 7.63
CA ASN A 796 -32.15 5.53 6.27
C ASN A 796 -30.90 4.62 6.23
N SER A 797 -30.76 3.73 7.21
CA SER A 797 -29.66 2.77 7.37
C SER A 797 -29.93 1.50 6.58
N ARG A 798 -29.73 1.58 5.26
CA ARG A 798 -30.01 0.50 4.31
C ARG A 798 -29.41 -0.84 4.71
N GLY A 799 -28.16 -0.88 5.18
CA GLY A 799 -27.51 -2.14 5.53
C GLY A 799 -28.14 -2.82 6.74
N LEU A 800 -28.61 -2.09 7.75
CA LEU A 800 -29.37 -2.65 8.88
C LEU A 800 -30.76 -3.10 8.40
N LYS A 801 -31.41 -2.31 7.55
CA LYS A 801 -32.72 -2.64 6.95
C LYS A 801 -32.66 -3.96 6.18
N ASP A 802 -31.69 -4.12 5.28
CA ASP A 802 -31.45 -5.35 4.51
C ASP A 802 -31.20 -6.57 5.42
N ALA A 803 -30.41 -6.38 6.49
CA ALA A 803 -30.11 -7.45 7.45
C ALA A 803 -31.34 -7.87 8.26
N ALA A 804 -32.14 -6.90 8.71
CA ALA A 804 -33.39 -7.13 9.43
C ALA A 804 -34.44 -7.81 8.54
N LEU A 805 -34.67 -7.33 7.31
CA LEU A 805 -35.55 -7.99 6.33
C LEU A 805 -35.10 -9.42 6.02
N SER A 806 -33.78 -9.64 5.85
CA SER A 806 -33.22 -10.98 5.64
C SER A 806 -33.44 -11.90 6.84
N PHE A 807 -33.42 -11.38 8.06
CA PHE A 807 -33.70 -12.12 9.29
C PHE A 807 -35.20 -12.44 9.41
N ILE A 808 -36.07 -11.43 9.32
CA ILE A 808 -37.53 -11.57 9.42
C ILE A 808 -38.08 -12.55 8.37
N GLY A 809 -37.57 -12.51 7.12
CA GLY A 809 -37.99 -13.46 6.08
C GLY A 809 -37.74 -14.94 6.42
N LYS A 810 -36.75 -15.23 7.29
CA LYS A 810 -36.46 -16.57 7.81
C LYS A 810 -37.30 -16.92 9.03
N HIS A 811 -37.64 -15.93 9.86
CA HIS A 811 -38.43 -16.06 11.09
C HIS A 811 -39.86 -15.53 10.86
N ARG A 812 -40.61 -16.24 10.00
CA ARG A 812 -41.96 -15.83 9.56
C ARG A 812 -42.95 -15.62 10.71
N ASP A 813 -42.76 -16.29 11.84
CA ASP A 813 -43.62 -16.21 13.01
C ASP A 813 -43.70 -14.77 13.58
N LEU A 814 -42.68 -13.93 13.31
CA LEU A 814 -42.63 -12.51 13.69
C LEU A 814 -43.77 -11.67 13.09
N THR A 815 -44.33 -12.05 11.93
CA THR A 815 -45.49 -11.32 11.35
C THR A 815 -46.77 -11.49 12.14
N SER A 816 -46.78 -12.36 13.17
CA SER A 816 -47.91 -12.53 14.09
C SER A 816 -47.74 -11.72 15.39
N SER A 817 -46.65 -10.95 15.54
CA SER A 817 -46.41 -10.08 16.69
C SER A 817 -47.27 -8.81 16.65
N ASP A 818 -47.67 -8.30 17.81
CA ASP A 818 -48.38 -7.01 17.91
C ASP A 818 -47.50 -5.87 17.36
N VAL A 819 -46.18 -5.92 17.60
CA VAL A 819 -45.18 -4.97 17.06
C VAL A 819 -45.20 -4.91 15.52
N TYR A 820 -45.58 -6.00 14.83
CA TYR A 820 -45.71 -5.99 13.36
C TYR A 820 -46.94 -5.18 12.91
N GLN A 821 -48.01 -5.13 13.69
CA GLN A 821 -49.22 -4.35 13.36
C GLN A 821 -48.97 -2.85 13.45
N GLU A 822 -48.06 -2.44 14.36
CA GLU A 822 -47.65 -1.05 14.59
C GLU A 822 -46.68 -0.51 13.53
N LEU A 823 -46.06 -1.37 12.72
CA LEU A 823 -45.16 -0.93 11.64
C LEU A 823 -45.90 -0.13 10.55
N PRO A 824 -45.24 0.85 9.91
CA PRO A 824 -45.74 1.48 8.68
C PRO A 824 -46.09 0.48 7.58
N ASP A 825 -47.13 0.77 6.80
CA ASP A 825 -47.64 -0.16 5.78
C ASP A 825 -46.61 -0.49 4.68
N HIS A 826 -45.73 0.45 4.32
CA HIS A 826 -44.65 0.18 3.36
C HIS A 826 -43.63 -0.85 3.88
N LEU A 827 -43.34 -0.84 5.19
CA LEU A 827 -42.47 -1.86 5.80
C LEU A 827 -43.15 -3.22 5.90
N LYS A 828 -44.47 -3.25 6.11
CA LYS A 828 -45.25 -4.50 6.04
C LYS A 828 -45.19 -5.10 4.64
N ASP A 829 -45.36 -4.29 3.59
CA ASP A 829 -45.25 -4.73 2.20
C ASP A 829 -43.83 -5.26 1.88
N GLU A 830 -42.77 -4.54 2.28
CA GLU A 830 -41.37 -5.00 2.11
C GLU A 830 -41.08 -6.32 2.85
N ILE A 831 -41.63 -6.52 4.06
CA ILE A 831 -41.53 -7.79 4.80
C ILE A 831 -42.24 -8.91 4.03
N LEU A 832 -43.45 -8.66 3.52
CA LEU A 832 -44.22 -9.64 2.76
C LEU A 832 -43.50 -10.04 1.47
N GLU A 833 -42.92 -9.08 0.73
CA GLU A 833 -42.07 -9.36 -0.43
C GLU A 833 -40.86 -10.21 -0.05
N ALA A 834 -40.11 -9.83 1.01
CA ALA A 834 -38.95 -10.60 1.47
C ALA A 834 -39.32 -12.05 1.83
N ILE A 835 -40.48 -12.26 2.45
CA ILE A 835 -41.04 -13.59 2.78
C ILE A 835 -41.39 -14.38 1.51
N VAL A 836 -41.98 -13.74 0.50
CA VAL A 836 -42.32 -14.36 -0.79
C VAL A 836 -41.07 -14.76 -1.57
N TRP A 837 -40.08 -13.87 -1.69
CA TRP A 837 -38.83 -14.15 -2.40
C TRP A 837 -38.02 -15.27 -1.74
N GLN A 838 -37.97 -15.34 -0.40
CA GLN A 838 -37.37 -16.49 0.29
C GLN A 838 -38.17 -17.80 0.10
N GLY A 839 -39.49 -17.71 -0.08
CA GLY A 839 -40.35 -18.86 -0.39
C GLY A 839 -40.13 -19.46 -1.79
N LEU A 840 -39.48 -18.74 -2.70
CA LEU A 840 -39.20 -19.17 -4.07
C LEU A 840 -37.82 -19.83 -4.25
N ASP A 841 -36.96 -19.89 -3.22
CA ASP A 841 -35.64 -20.54 -3.30
C ASP A 841 -35.71 -22.08 -3.20
N ILE A 842 -36.28 -22.69 -4.25
CA ILE A 842 -36.38 -24.14 -4.43
C ILE A 842 -34.98 -24.81 -4.56
N ARG A 843 -33.89 -24.04 -4.74
CA ARG A 843 -32.53 -24.60 -4.90
C ARG A 843 -31.85 -24.97 -3.59
N SER A 844 -32.23 -24.37 -2.45
CA SER A 844 -31.61 -24.68 -1.16
C SER A 844 -32.03 -26.06 -0.60
N HIS A 845 -33.28 -26.48 -0.83
CA HIS A 845 -33.79 -27.77 -0.32
C HIS A 845 -33.23 -29.01 -1.04
N LEU A 846 -32.83 -28.89 -2.31
CA LEU A 846 -32.24 -30.00 -3.09
C LEU A 846 -30.81 -30.40 -2.67
N ARG A 847 -30.22 -29.75 -1.65
CA ARG A 847 -28.89 -30.08 -1.12
C ARG A 847 -28.87 -30.76 0.26
N ARG A 848 -30.01 -30.90 0.96
CA ARG A 848 -30.04 -31.59 2.26
C ARG A 848 -30.35 -33.10 2.19
N ASP A 849 -31.09 -33.56 1.19
CA ASP A 849 -31.47 -34.98 1.03
C ASP A 849 -30.43 -35.83 0.26
N ARG A 850 -29.14 -35.55 0.48
CA ARG A 850 -28.05 -36.36 -0.11
C ARG A 850 -27.03 -36.87 0.91
N GLN A 851 -27.53 -37.26 2.08
CA GLN A 851 -26.77 -38.10 3.00
C GLN A 851 -27.69 -39.14 3.66
N GLU A 852 -27.32 -40.41 3.46
CA GLU A 852 -27.88 -41.67 4.01
C GLU A 852 -28.91 -42.47 3.16
N GLY A 853 -28.59 -43.75 2.93
CA GLY A 853 -29.60 -44.80 2.67
C GLY A 853 -29.88 -45.26 1.23
N THR A 854 -29.03 -46.11 0.65
CA THR A 854 -29.47 -47.16 -0.32
C THR A 854 -30.09 -48.35 0.44
N PRO A 855 -30.90 -49.29 -0.14
CA PRO A 855 -31.08 -49.57 -1.57
C PRO A 855 -32.51 -49.97 -2.08
N SER A 856 -32.60 -50.12 -3.41
CA SER A 856 -33.23 -51.24 -4.16
C SER A 856 -34.49 -51.01 -5.04
N SER A 857 -34.35 -51.53 -6.28
CA SER A 857 -35.40 -52.17 -7.13
C SER A 857 -36.35 -51.37 -8.03
N THR A 858 -35.97 -51.35 -9.31
CA THR A 858 -36.78 -51.71 -10.51
C THR A 858 -37.87 -50.79 -11.10
N SER A 859 -37.84 -50.74 -12.45
CA SER A 859 -38.96 -50.64 -13.40
C SER A 859 -39.28 -49.29 -14.08
N SER A 860 -38.67 -49.13 -15.26
CA SER A 860 -39.24 -48.75 -16.58
C SER A 860 -40.24 -47.59 -16.75
N MET A 861 -39.99 -46.85 -17.82
CA MET A 861 -40.80 -45.78 -18.41
C MET A 861 -42.23 -46.20 -18.80
N SER A 862 -43.23 -45.36 -18.50
CA SER A 862 -44.21 -44.80 -19.47
C SER A 862 -45.31 -44.01 -18.73
N GLU A 863 -45.52 -42.73 -19.05
CA GLU A 863 -46.82 -42.02 -19.01
C GLU A 863 -46.60 -40.54 -19.42
N VAL A 864 -46.43 -40.35 -20.72
CA VAL A 864 -46.49 -39.05 -21.40
C VAL A 864 -47.33 -39.27 -22.66
N ASP A 865 -48.65 -39.34 -22.50
CA ASP A 865 -49.56 -39.61 -23.63
C ASP A 865 -51.01 -39.08 -23.46
N GLU A 866 -51.31 -38.27 -22.43
CA GLU A 866 -52.71 -37.85 -22.13
C GLU A 866 -52.97 -36.33 -22.13
N LEU A 867 -52.06 -35.51 -22.67
CA LEU A 867 -52.21 -34.04 -22.69
C LEU A 867 -51.98 -33.35 -24.04
N VAL A 868 -51.89 -34.13 -25.14
CA VAL A 868 -51.66 -33.60 -26.51
C VAL A 868 -52.91 -33.67 -27.41
N ASN A 869 -54.01 -34.31 -26.96
CA ASN A 869 -55.13 -34.70 -27.83
C ASN A 869 -56.30 -33.68 -27.96
N ASN A 870 -56.05 -32.38 -27.78
CA ASN A 870 -57.01 -31.31 -28.14
C ASN A 870 -56.48 -30.42 -29.28
N LEU A 871 -56.29 -31.07 -30.43
CA LEU A 871 -56.86 -30.73 -31.75
C LEU A 871 -57.57 -29.36 -31.92
N ASP A 872 -57.50 -28.66 -33.08
CA ASP A 872 -56.74 -28.84 -34.34
C ASP A 872 -56.98 -27.63 -35.31
N ILE A 873 -56.54 -27.75 -36.57
CA ILE A 873 -56.90 -26.97 -37.81
C ILE A 873 -56.09 -25.65 -38.01
N VAL A 874 -55.06 -25.48 -38.87
CA VAL A 874 -54.73 -25.93 -40.27
C VAL A 874 -55.51 -25.09 -41.32
N GLN A 875 -54.95 -24.37 -42.33
CA GLN A 875 -53.98 -24.80 -43.35
C GLN A 875 -53.39 -23.65 -44.24
N ASP A 876 -52.13 -23.80 -44.70
CA ASP A 876 -51.45 -23.36 -45.98
C ASP A 876 -51.61 -21.91 -46.56
N ARG A 877 -50.66 -21.26 -47.28
CA ARG A 877 -49.22 -21.39 -47.69
C ARG A 877 -48.80 -19.99 -48.25
N GLY A 878 -47.56 -19.58 -48.53
CA GLY A 878 -46.17 -20.09 -48.52
C GLY A 878 -45.24 -18.87 -48.84
N LEU A 879 -43.92 -18.89 -49.06
CA LEU A 879 -42.87 -19.90 -49.27
C LEU A 879 -41.57 -19.44 -48.52
N GLU A 880 -40.67 -20.41 -48.29
CA GLU A 880 -39.31 -20.43 -47.69
C GLU A 880 -38.42 -19.15 -47.87
N ILE A 881 -37.54 -18.72 -46.95
CA ILE A 881 -36.25 -19.33 -46.51
C ILE A 881 -35.66 -18.59 -45.25
N SER A 882 -34.85 -19.30 -44.44
CA SER A 882 -33.82 -18.84 -43.44
C SER A 882 -34.17 -18.41 -41.99
N SER A 883 -33.79 -19.30 -41.05
CA SER A 883 -33.14 -19.09 -39.73
C SER A 883 -33.60 -18.01 -38.71
N SER A 884 -34.20 -18.52 -37.63
CA SER A 884 -34.11 -18.12 -36.20
C SER A 884 -32.81 -17.39 -35.75
N SER A 885 -32.74 -16.58 -34.67
CA SER A 885 -33.58 -16.38 -33.45
C SER A 885 -33.22 -14.99 -32.86
N SER A 886 -34.07 -13.97 -32.92
CA SER A 886 -34.99 -13.51 -31.86
C SER A 886 -34.42 -13.09 -30.48
N SER A 887 -34.59 -11.79 -30.17
CA SER A 887 -35.05 -11.25 -28.87
C SER A 887 -34.06 -10.86 -27.75
N ASP A 888 -33.04 -10.06 -28.07
CA ASP A 888 -32.35 -9.19 -27.07
C ASP A 888 -32.43 -7.67 -27.42
N GLU A 889 -32.87 -7.27 -28.62
CA GLU A 889 -32.77 -5.88 -29.10
C GLU A 889 -33.91 -4.92 -28.67
N LEU A 890 -34.96 -5.41 -28.02
CA LEU A 890 -36.13 -4.57 -27.68
C LEU A 890 -36.00 -3.79 -26.36
N ALA A 891 -35.03 -4.11 -25.49
CA ALA A 891 -34.80 -3.36 -24.25
C ALA A 891 -34.14 -1.99 -24.51
N PHE A 892 -33.24 -1.89 -25.50
CA PHE A 892 -32.44 -0.69 -25.74
C PHE A 892 -33.23 0.47 -26.41
N MET A 893 -34.44 0.21 -26.91
CA MET A 893 -35.30 1.22 -27.53
C MET A 893 -36.18 1.98 -26.53
N GLY A 894 -36.40 1.44 -25.33
CA GLY A 894 -37.20 2.09 -24.28
C GLY A 894 -36.49 3.29 -23.66
N ASP A 895 -35.27 3.07 -23.17
CA ASP A 895 -34.42 4.09 -22.53
C ASP A 895 -34.17 5.29 -23.45
N ALA A 896 -33.96 5.06 -24.75
CA ALA A 896 -33.76 6.13 -25.71
C ALA A 896 -35.01 7.03 -25.88
N ALA A 897 -36.21 6.47 -25.78
CA ALA A 897 -37.45 7.25 -25.85
C ALA A 897 -37.68 8.06 -24.56
N GLN A 898 -37.47 7.44 -23.40
CA GLN A 898 -37.58 8.12 -22.10
C GLN A 898 -36.54 9.24 -21.93
N LEU A 899 -35.28 9.00 -22.31
CA LEU A 899 -34.23 10.01 -22.26
C LEU A 899 -34.57 11.22 -23.14
N ASN A 900 -35.03 11.01 -24.38
CA ASN A 900 -35.41 12.12 -25.25
C ASN A 900 -36.63 12.89 -24.70
N SER A 901 -37.65 12.20 -24.15
CA SER A 901 -38.80 12.87 -23.51
C SER A 901 -38.38 13.72 -22.31
N CYS A 902 -37.50 13.20 -21.44
CA CYS A 902 -36.96 13.92 -20.29
C CYS A 902 -36.15 15.16 -20.73
N ILE A 903 -35.32 15.04 -21.77
CA ILE A 903 -34.56 16.17 -22.33
C ILE A 903 -35.48 17.25 -22.91
N ASP A 904 -36.51 16.86 -23.65
CA ASP A 904 -37.45 17.80 -24.26
C ASP A 904 -38.27 18.56 -23.19
N GLU A 905 -38.70 17.88 -22.11
CA GLU A 905 -39.34 18.52 -20.95
C GLU A 905 -38.39 19.44 -20.18
N LEU A 906 -37.13 19.04 -19.96
CA LEU A 906 -36.13 19.89 -19.32
C LEU A 906 -35.79 21.12 -20.16
N ALA A 907 -35.70 21.00 -21.48
CA ALA A 907 -35.45 22.14 -22.38
C ALA A 907 -36.57 23.19 -22.32
N ILE A 908 -37.84 22.76 -22.19
CA ILE A 908 -38.99 23.65 -22.02
C ILE A 908 -38.92 24.45 -20.70
N ILE A 909 -38.40 23.84 -19.62
CA ILE A 909 -38.39 24.45 -18.28
C ILE A 909 -37.14 25.31 -18.05
N VAL A 910 -35.97 24.85 -18.53
CA VAL A 910 -34.67 25.50 -18.29
C VAL A 910 -34.32 26.51 -19.39
N GLY A 911 -34.85 26.33 -20.61
CA GLY A 911 -34.66 27.22 -21.76
C GLY A 911 -33.56 26.77 -22.74
N ASP A 912 -33.68 27.25 -23.98
CA ASP A 912 -32.84 26.85 -25.14
C ASP A 912 -31.34 27.21 -25.02
N ASP A 913 -30.95 28.02 -24.02
CA ASP A 913 -29.57 28.46 -23.80
C ASP A 913 -28.66 27.35 -23.21
N VAL A 914 -29.23 26.25 -22.72
CA VAL A 914 -28.47 25.14 -22.12
C VAL A 914 -28.11 24.09 -23.19
N PRO A 915 -26.82 23.71 -23.35
CA PRO A 915 -26.42 22.74 -24.35
C PRO A 915 -27.00 21.36 -24.03
N ARG A 916 -27.53 20.68 -25.05
CA ARG A 916 -28.17 19.35 -24.95
C ARG A 916 -27.30 18.30 -24.25
N GLU A 917 -25.98 18.41 -24.35
CA GLU A 917 -25.02 17.51 -23.68
C GLU A 917 -25.04 17.65 -22.14
N GLU A 918 -25.39 18.83 -21.62
CA GLU A 918 -25.62 19.08 -20.19
C GLU A 918 -26.95 18.44 -19.76
N LEU A 919 -28.03 18.68 -20.52
CA LEU A 919 -29.36 18.11 -20.26
C LEU A 919 -29.34 16.57 -20.30
N VAL A 920 -28.63 15.96 -21.27
CA VAL A 920 -28.41 14.50 -21.32
C VAL A 920 -27.70 14.01 -20.06
N ARG A 921 -26.65 14.71 -19.61
CA ARG A 921 -25.86 14.31 -18.43
C ARG A 921 -26.69 14.38 -17.16
N ILE A 922 -27.49 15.43 -17.00
CA ILE A 922 -28.35 15.65 -15.84
C ILE A 922 -29.53 14.67 -15.84
N ALA A 923 -30.19 14.45 -16.99
CA ALA A 923 -31.25 13.45 -17.13
C ALA A 923 -30.75 12.02 -16.80
N LEU A 924 -29.56 11.65 -17.26
CA LEU A 924 -28.93 10.37 -16.92
C LEU A 924 -28.52 10.27 -15.44
N ALA A 925 -28.05 11.36 -14.83
CA ALA A 925 -27.73 11.40 -13.40
C ALA A 925 -28.97 11.41 -12.48
N ALA A 926 -30.13 11.74 -13.05
CA ALA A 926 -31.42 11.82 -12.36
C ALA A 926 -32.36 10.63 -12.64
N ASP A 927 -31.87 9.56 -13.29
CA ASP A 927 -32.66 8.38 -13.69
C ASP A 927 -33.90 8.72 -14.54
N TYR A 928 -33.74 9.71 -15.44
CA TYR A 928 -34.78 10.29 -16.31
C TYR A 928 -35.93 11.03 -15.60
N ASP A 929 -35.84 11.29 -14.29
CA ASP A 929 -36.81 12.11 -13.55
C ASP A 929 -36.54 13.61 -13.72
N VAL A 930 -37.53 14.33 -14.26
CA VAL A 930 -37.45 15.77 -14.57
C VAL A 930 -37.32 16.64 -13.31
N ASN A 931 -38.00 16.31 -12.20
CA ASN A 931 -37.94 17.10 -10.97
C ASN A 931 -36.58 16.95 -10.28
N ARG A 932 -36.05 15.73 -10.27
CA ARG A 932 -34.72 15.42 -9.74
C ARG A 932 -33.63 16.06 -10.61
N ALA A 933 -33.79 16.04 -11.93
CA ALA A 933 -32.92 16.74 -12.87
C ALA A 933 -32.92 18.27 -12.67
N LEU A 934 -34.08 18.89 -12.43
CA LEU A 934 -34.16 20.32 -12.11
C LEU A 934 -33.46 20.67 -10.80
N ASN A 935 -33.63 19.85 -9.75
CA ASN A 935 -32.90 20.01 -8.49
C ASN A 935 -31.39 19.92 -8.69
N PHE A 936 -30.91 18.97 -9.53
CA PHE A 936 -29.49 18.94 -9.91
C PHE A 936 -29.05 20.21 -10.63
N PHE A 937 -29.81 20.69 -11.63
CA PHE A 937 -29.47 21.88 -12.42
C PHE A 937 -29.39 23.16 -11.57
N TYR A 938 -30.28 23.35 -10.59
CA TYR A 938 -30.30 24.53 -9.72
C TYR A 938 -29.48 24.40 -8.43
N SER A 939 -28.80 23.26 -8.21
CA SER A 939 -27.92 23.03 -7.03
C SER A 939 -26.43 23.28 -7.30
N THR A 940 -26.07 23.60 -8.54
CA THR A 940 -24.72 24.01 -8.99
C THR A 940 -24.67 25.48 -9.38
#